data_AF-A0A9D1P7D7-F1
#
_entry.id   AF-A0A9D1P7D7-F1
#
_cell.length_a   1.000
_cell.length_b   1.000
_cell.length_c   1.000
_cell.angle_alpha   90.00
_cell.angle_beta   90.00
_cell.angle_gamma   90.00
#
_symmetry.space_group_name_H-M   'P 1'
#
loop_
_entity.id
_entity.type
_entity.pdbx_description
1 polymer ?
#
loop_
_entity_poly.entity_id
_entity_poly.type
_entity_poly.pdbx_seq_one_letter_code
_entity_poly.pdbx_strand_id
1 'polypeptide(L)'
;KAEAYDIAGEGANISIDNTFSKSNTARETDGEWVNLTLTGQAGPDQTEVVVLLRVGFYGAESRVRAWFDDVRMVKLDSAPAQAVSFATLAPAGNDDGGQSDSFFEEEAASGYETHNELILLAAVLFVFLLGAVYTQQFRRAHGELRARSARGILAVAMLFALILRCAIALSVRGYAVDINCFEAWAYRMLHTGPLEFYSDPNYFCDYPPVYLLLLWPMEALRTAFGIAYDSNAHWLMIKLAPILFDLAGAAYLYANAKQSAGERVALVLACLYAFNPIAILDSAAWGQVDSVFTLMLAVAAVSLVRGRYPVALPVFALAVLTKPQALLFAPLGLIFIVAALVRARDYKACLRALVGLAGALVLFLLTGCVFSGGQNPVVWLWNLYTNTVSGYRYVTINAMNLYELFSLNWASLAAHPAATAVAFALFVAAYLFSFFLALRSKAPKHLFLIAASLIALLFVFGPMMHERYAFPALLLMLMAYAACRDKRILCAFTLLTAGLFINVSMILQDGLYEVSRIITGAERVYPCIAALLNLAGALCLAWTAFDVVVRGREKPFAVETLPDPHKERLLAPANYKLNLKRLDYLLIAGVTVVYSVLAFTNLGSTKAPQTAWTSSAPGETVTIDLGTEQTFHMTYYGGVSTSTFTVELSQDGVTWTEPHEAQFSQGVCFRWLWYQPGEMSDSGKFTPLQSGYPMQTARYVRLRAERVGLTLHEVAFLDENGAVLPISGISRDGAAEEFATDFTLLTDEQDTVPPYPSYYNGTYFDEIYHARTAYEHLNGTSAYEWTHPPLGKVLMMIGIKLFGMTPFGWRFMGAVMGVLMLPVMYLLAKQLTKRTDLSCIAMVLLALDSMHFTQTRIATIDSYVVFFIMVMYLFMIRYVQMSFFREPLWKTLVPLGLSGLFMGFAWASKWTGIYASAGLAFLFFLTVYWRAREYFGAEDREKVRGFARKLAITLGCCVVFFVAVPLVIYYCSYYWQMLPSGGLTVQKVLDLQITMFNYHNDLEATHSFASPWYEWPLIVRPMWYYSGADFMPADMVSSISCMGNPAVWWTGLAALIVCLWRLAAERKVNQGMFIVAVGFASQYLPWVLISRCTFIYHYFASVPFLILAIVFVLERIRARDARAFKGASIFLVAAAAVLFAMFYPLESGMPVARSYAMLLRWFNWYNF
;
A
#
# COMPACT_ATOMS: atom_id res chain seq x y z
N LYS A 1 21.55 -5.82 -36.12
CA LYS A 1 21.32 -7.28 -36.24
C LYS A 1 22.12 -8.00 -35.14
N ALA A 2 21.56 -9.01 -34.48
CA ALA A 2 22.27 -9.80 -33.47
C ALA A 2 21.94 -11.30 -33.60
N GLU A 3 22.95 -12.15 -33.43
CA GLU A 3 22.87 -13.62 -33.41
C GLU A 3 23.40 -14.13 -32.07
N ALA A 4 22.53 -14.73 -31.26
CA ALA A 4 22.88 -15.23 -29.93
C ALA A 4 23.52 -16.62 -30.01
N TYR A 5 24.69 -16.79 -29.39
CA TYR A 5 25.28 -18.11 -29.13
C TYR A 5 24.74 -18.71 -27.82
N ASP A 6 24.36 -17.83 -26.89
CA ASP A 6 23.67 -18.13 -25.64
C ASP A 6 22.68 -16.98 -25.37
N ILE A 7 21.46 -17.30 -24.92
CA ILE A 7 20.39 -16.31 -24.69
C ILE A 7 20.60 -15.58 -23.34
N ALA A 8 21.57 -16.02 -22.53
CA ALA A 8 21.95 -15.35 -21.29
C ALA A 8 22.72 -14.03 -21.56
N GLY A 9 22.20 -12.92 -21.02
CA GLY A 9 22.88 -11.60 -21.01
C GLY A 9 22.08 -10.41 -21.53
N GLU A 10 22.73 -9.24 -21.60
CA GLU A 10 22.20 -7.95 -22.05
C GLU A 10 22.33 -7.69 -23.57
N GLY A 11 22.58 -8.73 -24.38
CA GLY A 11 22.51 -8.60 -25.84
C GLY A 11 23.47 -7.55 -26.41
N ALA A 12 23.11 -6.98 -27.56
CA ALA A 12 23.76 -5.84 -28.18
C ALA A 12 23.00 -4.54 -27.89
N ASN A 13 23.67 -3.46 -27.52
CA ASN A 13 23.05 -2.17 -27.18
C ASN A 13 23.93 -0.97 -27.60
N ILE A 14 23.34 0.22 -27.59
CA ILE A 14 24.05 1.51 -27.66
C ILE A 14 24.07 2.09 -26.26
N SER A 15 25.21 2.54 -25.77
CA SER A 15 25.37 3.09 -24.41
C SER A 15 26.21 4.35 -24.41
N ILE A 16 26.09 5.17 -23.36
CA ILE A 16 27.01 6.29 -23.13
C ILE A 16 28.12 5.84 -22.18
N ASP A 17 29.35 6.30 -22.41
CA ASP A 17 30.46 5.98 -21.52
C ASP A 17 30.30 6.63 -20.13
N ASN A 18 30.92 6.05 -19.10
CA ASN A 18 30.87 6.54 -17.71
C ASN A 18 29.48 6.70 -17.07
N THR A 19 28.47 6.07 -17.63
CA THR A 19 27.08 6.13 -17.18
C THR A 19 26.45 4.73 -17.22
N PHE A 20 25.31 4.53 -16.55
CA PHE A 20 24.51 3.29 -16.66
C PHE A 20 23.51 3.35 -17.82
N SER A 21 23.86 4.16 -18.81
CA SER A 21 23.08 4.54 -19.96
C SER A 21 23.05 3.51 -21.07
N LYS A 22 21.90 2.97 -21.45
CA LYS A 22 21.80 2.11 -22.66
C LYS A 22 20.47 2.19 -23.36
N SER A 23 20.48 1.90 -24.66
CA SER A 23 19.30 1.61 -25.46
C SER A 23 18.71 0.26 -25.06
N ASN A 24 17.53 -0.05 -25.60
CA ASN A 24 17.04 -1.42 -25.66
C ASN A 24 18.12 -2.37 -26.22
N THR A 25 18.03 -3.64 -25.84
CA THR A 25 19.03 -4.66 -26.16
C THR A 25 18.53 -5.60 -27.25
N ALA A 26 19.34 -5.84 -28.28
CA ALA A 26 19.09 -6.84 -29.31
C ALA A 26 19.84 -8.16 -28.97
N ARG A 27 19.12 -9.23 -28.66
CA ARG A 27 19.71 -10.54 -28.29
C ARG A 27 19.77 -11.49 -29.49
N GLU A 28 18.62 -11.88 -30.00
CA GLU A 28 18.45 -12.67 -31.22
C GLU A 28 17.51 -11.87 -32.14
N THR A 29 17.90 -11.64 -33.38
CA THR A 29 17.09 -10.86 -34.33
C THR A 29 16.73 -11.66 -35.58
N ASP A 30 16.95 -12.98 -35.60
CA ASP A 30 16.63 -13.89 -36.71
C ASP A 30 17.15 -13.41 -38.07
N GLY A 31 18.29 -12.70 -38.05
CA GLY A 31 18.89 -12.12 -39.24
C GLY A 31 18.39 -10.73 -39.65
N GLU A 32 17.35 -10.21 -39.01
CA GLU A 32 16.75 -8.90 -39.29
C GLU A 32 17.52 -7.74 -38.63
N TRP A 33 17.40 -6.55 -39.23
CA TRP A 33 17.91 -5.31 -38.65
C TRP A 33 16.85 -4.69 -37.73
N VAL A 34 17.26 -4.35 -36.51
CA VAL A 34 16.42 -3.68 -35.51
C VAL A 34 17.04 -2.33 -35.15
N ASN A 35 16.20 -1.31 -34.99
CA ASN A 35 16.66 0.01 -34.60
C ASN A 35 16.89 0.07 -33.09
N LEU A 36 18.08 0.53 -32.72
CA LEU A 36 18.44 0.86 -31.34
C LEU A 36 18.49 2.38 -31.22
N THR A 37 17.71 2.94 -30.31
CA THR A 37 17.64 4.39 -30.11
C THR A 37 17.90 4.72 -28.65
N LEU A 38 18.65 5.79 -28.44
CA LEU A 38 19.02 6.31 -27.14
C LEU A 38 18.84 7.82 -27.13
N THR A 39 17.89 8.32 -26.34
CA THR A 39 17.55 9.74 -26.31
C THR A 39 17.87 10.32 -24.95
N GLY A 40 18.71 11.36 -24.85
CA GLY A 40 19.05 11.94 -23.56
C GLY A 40 19.57 13.37 -23.58
N GLN A 41 19.77 13.95 -22.40
CA GLN A 41 20.09 15.35 -22.18
C GLN A 41 21.49 15.54 -21.57
N ALA A 42 22.36 16.29 -22.25
CA ALA A 42 23.67 16.66 -21.72
C ALA A 42 23.57 17.58 -20.48
N GLY A 43 24.51 17.46 -19.54
CA GLY A 43 24.60 18.31 -18.36
C GLY A 43 24.89 19.79 -18.69
N PRO A 44 24.63 20.74 -17.77
CA PRO A 44 24.76 22.18 -18.02
C PRO A 44 26.14 22.62 -18.51
N ASP A 45 27.19 21.90 -18.12
CA ASP A 45 28.60 22.20 -18.42
C ASP A 45 29.30 21.11 -19.25
N GLN A 46 28.55 20.20 -19.86
CA GLN A 46 29.10 19.04 -20.59
C GLN A 46 29.41 19.38 -22.05
N THR A 47 30.69 19.32 -22.45
CA THR A 47 31.15 19.67 -23.80
C THR A 47 31.44 18.47 -24.70
N GLU A 48 31.46 17.25 -24.15
CA GLU A 48 31.78 16.00 -24.86
C GLU A 48 30.91 14.84 -24.35
N VAL A 49 30.55 13.92 -25.26
CA VAL A 49 29.81 12.68 -24.98
C VAL A 49 30.43 11.56 -25.81
N VAL A 50 30.70 10.40 -25.19
CA VAL A 50 31.23 9.22 -25.88
C VAL A 50 30.12 8.18 -26.01
N VAL A 51 29.79 7.81 -27.24
CA VAL A 51 28.78 6.78 -27.57
C VAL A 51 29.48 5.46 -27.86
N LEU A 52 28.98 4.37 -27.27
CA LEU A 52 29.54 3.04 -27.37
C LEU A 52 28.52 2.07 -27.97
N LEU A 53 28.98 1.22 -28.88
CA LEU A 53 28.24 0.07 -29.41
C LEU A 53 28.72 -1.16 -28.66
N ARG A 54 27.88 -1.74 -27.80
CA ARG A 54 28.29 -2.78 -26.84
C ARG A 54 27.60 -4.11 -27.11
N VAL A 55 28.31 -5.18 -26.77
CA VAL A 55 27.76 -6.52 -26.55
C VAL A 55 27.93 -6.79 -25.05
N GLY A 56 26.82 -6.96 -24.34
CA GLY A 56 26.76 -6.98 -22.87
C GLY A 56 26.57 -5.60 -22.24
N PHE A 57 26.47 -5.58 -20.91
CA PHE A 57 26.36 -4.35 -20.12
C PHE A 57 26.84 -4.59 -18.68
N TYR A 58 26.85 -3.54 -17.84
CA TYR A 58 27.33 -3.66 -16.45
C TYR A 58 26.58 -4.76 -15.68
N GLY A 59 27.34 -5.69 -15.10
CA GLY A 59 26.81 -6.81 -14.31
C GLY A 59 26.26 -7.98 -15.13
N ALA A 60 26.32 -7.95 -16.47
CA ALA A 60 25.79 -9.01 -17.32
C ALA A 60 26.71 -9.31 -18.53
N GLU A 61 27.25 -10.53 -18.57
CA GLU A 61 28.02 -11.04 -19.70
C GLU A 61 27.07 -11.50 -20.82
N SER A 62 27.43 -11.29 -22.09
CA SER A 62 26.60 -11.71 -23.24
C SER A 62 27.46 -12.37 -24.31
N ARG A 63 27.00 -13.52 -24.80
CA ARG A 63 27.67 -14.25 -25.89
C ARG A 63 26.86 -14.13 -27.18
N VAL A 64 27.03 -12.99 -27.84
CA VAL A 64 26.27 -12.59 -29.03
C VAL A 64 27.25 -12.12 -30.11
N ARG A 65 26.98 -12.41 -31.38
CA ARG A 65 27.57 -11.62 -32.49
C ARG A 65 26.58 -10.53 -32.85
N ALA A 66 27.06 -9.30 -32.94
CA ALA A 66 26.25 -8.16 -33.29
C ALA A 66 26.86 -7.40 -34.45
N TRP A 67 25.99 -6.92 -35.34
CA TRP A 67 26.34 -6.01 -36.43
C TRP A 67 25.54 -4.73 -36.24
N PHE A 68 26.27 -3.61 -36.29
CA PHE A 68 25.74 -2.26 -36.20
C PHE A 68 25.94 -1.57 -37.54
N ASP A 69 24.92 -0.86 -37.99
CA ASP A 69 24.95 -0.09 -39.23
C ASP A 69 24.13 1.20 -39.02
N ASP A 70 24.39 2.21 -39.85
CA ASP A 70 23.70 3.51 -39.88
C ASP A 70 23.62 4.26 -38.53
N VAL A 71 24.71 4.24 -37.75
CA VAL A 71 24.78 4.92 -36.44
C VAL A 71 24.85 6.44 -36.62
N ARG A 72 23.86 7.15 -36.09
CA ARG A 72 23.73 8.62 -36.20
C ARG A 72 23.39 9.26 -34.86
N MET A 73 23.87 10.49 -34.67
CA MET A 73 23.51 11.34 -33.52
C MET A 73 22.76 12.58 -34.03
N VAL A 74 21.58 12.85 -33.47
CA VAL A 74 20.69 13.93 -33.91
C VAL A 74 20.34 14.83 -32.72
N LYS A 75 20.48 16.15 -32.89
CA LYS A 75 20.06 17.14 -31.89
C LYS A 75 18.54 17.33 -31.95
N LEU A 76 17.88 17.32 -30.79
CA LEU A 76 16.44 17.58 -30.64
C LEU A 76 16.20 18.99 -30.08
N ASP A 77 15.09 19.62 -30.46
CA ASP A 77 14.72 20.97 -30.01
C ASP A 77 14.18 21.00 -28.56
N SER A 78 13.62 19.88 -28.10
CA SER A 78 13.17 19.67 -26.73
C SER A 78 13.35 18.20 -26.33
N ALA A 79 13.76 17.94 -25.09
CA ALA A 79 13.86 16.59 -24.56
C ALA A 79 12.45 15.96 -24.41
N PRO A 80 12.17 14.78 -25.00
CA PRO A 80 10.93 14.04 -24.71
C PRO A 80 10.87 13.62 -23.23
N ALA A 81 9.68 13.34 -22.71
CA ALA A 81 9.44 13.01 -21.28
C ALA A 81 10.15 11.73 -20.77
N GLN A 82 10.86 11.04 -21.65
CA GLN A 82 11.56 9.77 -21.45
C GLN A 82 13.08 9.93 -21.64
N ALA A 83 13.56 11.15 -21.92
CA ALA A 83 14.96 11.44 -22.16
C ALA A 83 15.78 11.35 -20.87
N VAL A 84 16.57 10.31 -20.79
CA VAL A 84 17.58 10.09 -19.76
C VAL A 84 18.67 11.19 -19.72
N SER A 85 19.32 11.42 -18.58
CA SER A 85 20.46 12.36 -18.56
C SER A 85 21.69 11.75 -19.29
N PHE A 86 22.62 12.57 -19.76
CA PHE A 86 23.94 12.16 -20.22
C PHE A 86 25.05 12.79 -19.38
N ALA A 87 24.69 13.54 -18.33
CA ALA A 87 25.62 14.29 -17.50
C ALA A 87 26.72 13.39 -16.97
N THR A 88 27.91 13.45 -17.55
CA THR A 88 29.04 12.64 -17.07
C THR A 88 29.34 13.02 -15.63
N LEU A 89 29.56 12.02 -14.75
CA LEU A 89 30.29 12.24 -13.50
C LEU A 89 31.45 13.20 -13.77
N ALA A 90 31.52 14.32 -13.05
CA ALA A 90 32.58 15.31 -13.25
C ALA A 90 33.96 14.63 -13.29
N PRO A 91 34.87 15.03 -14.20
CA PRO A 91 36.16 14.37 -14.35
C PRO A 91 36.95 14.51 -13.05
N ALA A 92 37.11 13.40 -12.33
CA ALA A 92 38.27 13.20 -11.49
C ALA A 92 39.48 13.27 -12.45
N GLY A 93 40.41 14.20 -12.18
CA GLY A 93 41.64 14.29 -12.97
C GLY A 93 42.29 12.92 -13.10
N ASN A 94 42.57 12.53 -14.35
CA ASN A 94 43.26 11.33 -14.84
C ASN A 94 43.93 10.48 -13.75
N ASP A 95 43.26 9.39 -13.34
CA ASP A 95 43.68 8.02 -13.64
C ASP A 95 42.73 7.05 -12.90
N ASP A 96 42.29 6.05 -13.67
CA ASP A 96 41.53 4.85 -13.26
C ASP A 96 40.13 5.02 -12.64
N GLY A 97 39.14 4.79 -13.52
CA GLY A 97 38.03 3.87 -13.27
C GLY A 97 36.98 4.29 -12.24
N GLY A 98 35.88 4.89 -12.71
CA GLY A 98 34.70 5.11 -11.87
C GLY A 98 33.57 5.80 -12.64
N GLN A 99 32.64 4.98 -13.16
CA GLN A 99 31.38 5.43 -13.76
C GLN A 99 30.38 5.84 -12.68
N SER A 100 29.58 6.88 -12.93
CA SER A 100 28.20 7.01 -12.46
C SER A 100 27.49 8.16 -13.18
N ASP A 101 26.20 8.25 -12.89
CA ASP A 101 25.35 9.42 -13.06
C ASP A 101 24.89 9.69 -14.47
N SER A 102 24.23 8.70 -15.05
CA SER A 102 22.89 8.95 -15.54
C SER A 102 22.30 7.70 -16.18
N PHE A 103 21.08 7.31 -15.79
CA PHE A 103 20.02 6.74 -16.65
C PHE A 103 18.98 6.07 -15.79
N PHE A 104 17.81 6.68 -15.63
CA PHE A 104 16.65 5.94 -15.13
C PHE A 104 15.31 6.64 -15.46
N GLU A 105 15.03 6.89 -16.74
CA GLU A 105 13.68 7.31 -17.17
C GLU A 105 13.03 6.45 -18.28
N GLU A 106 13.66 5.38 -18.77
CA GLU A 106 13.11 4.61 -19.93
C GLU A 106 12.92 3.09 -19.77
N GLU A 107 13.12 2.50 -18.60
CA GLU A 107 12.78 1.07 -18.34
C GLU A 107 11.50 0.89 -17.51
N ALA A 108 10.61 1.89 -17.50
CA ALA A 108 9.30 1.84 -16.84
C ALA A 108 8.24 1.04 -17.62
N ALA A 109 8.57 0.52 -18.81
CA ALA A 109 7.62 -0.14 -19.71
C ALA A 109 7.61 -1.68 -19.62
N SER A 110 8.53 -2.32 -18.89
CA SER A 110 8.45 -3.75 -18.57
C SER A 110 8.29 -3.92 -17.07
N GLY A 111 7.07 -4.24 -16.64
CA GLY A 111 6.66 -4.33 -15.23
C GLY A 111 7.59 -5.21 -14.38
N TYR A 112 8.37 -4.55 -13.52
CA TYR A 112 8.74 -5.14 -12.24
C TYR A 112 7.68 -4.73 -11.22
N GLU A 113 6.62 -5.53 -11.13
CA GLU A 113 5.61 -5.37 -10.09
C GLU A 113 6.26 -5.56 -8.71
N THR A 114 6.59 -4.47 -8.04
CA THR A 114 6.96 -4.53 -6.62
C THR A 114 5.72 -4.89 -5.82
N HIS A 115 5.61 -6.16 -5.43
CA HIS A 115 4.54 -6.68 -4.57
C HIS A 115 4.71 -6.15 -3.13
N ASN A 116 4.58 -4.83 -2.95
CA ASN A 116 4.71 -4.09 -1.68
C ASN A 116 3.75 -4.61 -0.60
N GLU A 117 2.65 -5.25 -1.02
CA GLU A 117 1.61 -5.84 -0.18
C GLU A 117 2.12 -6.96 0.74
N LEU A 118 2.94 -7.88 0.21
CA LEU A 118 3.49 -9.00 0.97
C LEU A 118 4.57 -8.56 1.96
N ILE A 119 5.37 -7.57 1.58
CA ILE A 119 6.39 -6.94 2.43
C ILE A 119 5.72 -6.18 3.57
N LEU A 120 4.63 -5.46 3.29
CA LEU A 120 3.84 -4.79 4.32
C LEU A 120 3.13 -5.77 5.25
N LEU A 121 2.57 -6.86 4.72
CA LEU A 121 1.98 -7.92 5.55
C LEU A 121 3.00 -8.45 6.57
N ALA A 122 4.24 -8.69 6.13
CA ALA A 122 5.34 -9.06 7.00
C ALA A 122 5.63 -8.00 8.08
N ALA A 123 5.68 -6.72 7.71
CA ALA A 123 5.87 -5.61 8.64
C ALA A 123 4.74 -5.50 9.67
N VAL A 124 3.48 -5.67 9.25
CA VAL A 124 2.30 -5.67 10.14
C VAL A 124 2.35 -6.85 11.11
N LEU A 125 2.65 -8.06 10.61
CA LEU A 125 2.83 -9.25 11.45
C LEU A 125 3.97 -9.04 12.45
N PHE A 126 5.08 -8.44 12.03
CA PHE A 126 6.19 -8.10 12.91
C PHE A 126 5.78 -7.10 13.99
N VAL A 127 5.05 -6.02 13.65
CA VAL A 127 4.54 -5.06 14.64
C VAL A 127 3.60 -5.74 15.63
N PHE A 128 2.74 -6.65 15.17
CA PHE A 128 1.86 -7.43 16.03
C PHE A 128 2.66 -8.36 16.96
N LEU A 129 3.68 -9.05 16.43
CA LEU A 129 4.58 -9.91 17.20
C LEU A 129 5.40 -9.11 18.22
N LEU A 130 5.93 -7.96 17.82
CA LEU A 130 6.64 -7.03 18.68
C LEU A 130 5.73 -6.54 19.81
N GLY A 131 4.51 -6.12 19.48
CA GLY A 131 3.44 -5.82 20.43
C GLY A 131 3.18 -7.00 21.37
N ALA A 132 3.11 -8.23 20.85
CA ALA A 132 2.96 -9.45 21.63
C ALA A 132 4.18 -9.73 22.55
N VAL A 133 5.41 -9.40 22.16
CA VAL A 133 6.62 -9.59 22.99
C VAL A 133 6.65 -8.59 24.14
N TYR A 134 6.40 -7.31 23.82
CA TYR A 134 6.27 -6.22 24.80
C TYR A 134 5.09 -6.42 25.74
N THR A 135 4.26 -7.46 25.57
CA THR A 135 3.05 -7.68 26.37
C THR A 135 2.97 -9.06 27.01
N GLN A 136 3.38 -10.11 26.31
CA GLN A 136 3.43 -11.47 26.85
C GLN A 136 4.57 -11.65 27.86
N GLN A 137 5.70 -10.93 27.74
CA GLN A 137 6.70 -10.92 28.82
C GLN A 137 6.18 -10.25 30.10
N PHE A 138 5.11 -9.45 30.01
CA PHE A 138 4.37 -8.93 31.16
C PHE A 138 3.22 -9.83 31.61
N ARG A 139 2.86 -10.88 30.83
CA ARG A 139 1.79 -11.82 31.15
C ARG A 139 2.41 -13.15 31.61
N ARG A 140 2.64 -13.29 32.92
CA ARG A 140 2.61 -14.61 33.58
C ARG A 140 1.17 -15.14 33.52
N ALA A 141 0.69 -15.47 32.32
CA ALA A 141 -0.46 -16.33 32.17
C ALA A 141 -0.02 -17.72 32.62
N HIS A 142 -0.63 -18.18 33.72
CA HIS A 142 -0.46 -19.48 34.34
C HIS A 142 -0.30 -20.61 33.29
N GLY A 143 0.78 -21.39 33.45
CA GLY A 143 1.13 -22.53 32.61
C GLY A 143 2.44 -22.32 31.84
N GLU A 144 3.44 -23.13 32.16
CA GLU A 144 4.60 -23.32 31.28
C GLU A 144 4.12 -23.89 29.94
N LEU A 145 4.54 -23.26 28.83
CA LEU A 145 4.26 -23.81 27.51
C LEU A 145 5.02 -25.13 27.40
N ARG A 146 4.30 -26.26 27.25
CA ARG A 146 4.95 -27.57 27.10
C ARG A 146 5.86 -27.55 25.88
N ALA A 147 7.09 -28.08 26.03
CA ALA A 147 8.09 -28.11 24.97
C ALA A 147 7.62 -28.76 23.66
N ARG A 148 6.67 -29.71 23.71
CA ARG A 148 6.06 -30.31 22.52
C ARG A 148 5.18 -29.31 21.76
N SER A 149 4.38 -28.54 22.48
CA SER A 149 3.54 -27.48 21.91
C SER A 149 4.39 -26.34 21.35
N ALA A 150 5.47 -25.94 22.04
CA ALA A 150 6.39 -24.91 21.57
C ALA A 150 7.04 -25.29 20.23
N ARG A 151 7.54 -26.53 20.12
CA ARG A 151 8.11 -27.07 18.88
C ARG A 151 7.09 -27.16 17.74
N GLY A 152 5.86 -27.58 18.02
CA GLY A 152 4.78 -27.60 17.03
C GLY A 152 4.46 -26.20 16.50
N ILE A 153 4.32 -25.21 17.38
CA ILE A 153 4.09 -23.82 16.98
C ILE A 153 5.27 -23.27 16.19
N LEU A 154 6.51 -23.55 16.60
CA LEU A 154 7.70 -23.12 15.87
C LEU A 154 7.72 -23.71 14.46
N ALA A 155 7.42 -25.00 14.29
CA ALA A 155 7.40 -25.64 12.98
C ALA A 155 6.37 -25.02 12.04
N VAL A 156 5.15 -24.75 12.54
CA VAL A 156 4.10 -24.05 11.77
C VAL A 156 4.54 -22.62 11.42
N ALA A 157 5.16 -21.91 12.36
CA ALA A 157 5.67 -20.56 12.13
C ALA A 157 6.80 -20.53 11.08
N MET A 158 7.74 -21.48 11.12
CA MET A 158 8.81 -21.59 10.12
C MET A 158 8.25 -21.96 8.74
N LEU A 159 7.28 -22.88 8.67
CA LEU A 159 6.63 -23.24 7.40
C LEU A 159 5.91 -22.04 6.79
N PHE A 160 5.16 -21.29 7.60
CA PHE A 160 4.49 -20.09 7.13
C PHE A 160 5.49 -19.01 6.69
N ALA A 161 6.56 -18.81 7.46
CA ALA A 161 7.64 -17.88 7.10
C ALA A 161 8.39 -18.28 5.82
N LEU A 162 8.52 -19.58 5.55
CA LEU A 162 9.08 -20.11 4.29
C LEU A 162 8.14 -19.84 3.12
N ILE A 163 6.85 -20.19 3.24
CA ILE A 163 5.85 -19.96 2.19
C ILE A 163 5.79 -18.47 1.83
N LEU A 164 5.75 -17.59 2.84
CA LEU A 164 5.75 -16.14 2.62
C LEU A 164 7.00 -15.66 1.86
N ARG A 165 8.19 -16.15 2.23
CA ARG A 165 9.44 -15.79 1.55
C ARG A 165 9.51 -16.34 0.13
N CYS A 166 9.07 -17.58 -0.11
CA CYS A 166 9.03 -18.14 -1.46
C CYS A 166 8.04 -17.37 -2.35
N ALA A 167 6.89 -16.97 -1.83
CA ALA A 167 5.94 -16.13 -2.56
C ALA A 167 6.59 -14.79 -2.94
N ILE A 168 7.24 -14.12 -1.99
CA ILE A 168 7.96 -12.86 -2.26
C ILE A 168 9.09 -13.05 -3.29
N ALA A 169 9.88 -14.12 -3.16
CA ALA A 169 11.00 -14.39 -4.07
C ALA A 169 10.56 -14.71 -5.51
N LEU A 170 9.38 -15.29 -5.69
CA LEU A 170 8.77 -15.54 -7.01
C LEU A 170 8.14 -14.28 -7.61
N SER A 171 7.69 -13.37 -6.77
CA SER A 171 7.01 -12.13 -7.16
C SER A 171 7.96 -10.95 -7.38
N VAL A 172 9.12 -10.94 -6.74
CA VAL A 172 10.09 -9.83 -6.77
C VAL A 172 11.42 -10.34 -7.33
N ARG A 173 11.90 -9.76 -8.44
CA ARG A 173 13.20 -10.13 -9.03
C ARG A 173 14.37 -9.85 -8.09
N GLY A 174 14.34 -8.73 -7.36
CA GLY A 174 15.41 -8.29 -6.45
C GLY A 174 16.27 -7.20 -7.07
N TYR A 175 17.31 -6.78 -6.35
CA TYR A 175 18.20 -5.72 -6.84
C TYR A 175 19.00 -6.22 -8.04
N ALA A 176 18.77 -5.63 -9.22
CA ALA A 176 19.18 -6.19 -10.50
C ALA A 176 20.69 -6.46 -10.59
N VAL A 177 21.52 -5.56 -10.06
CA VAL A 177 22.99 -5.71 -10.06
C VAL A 177 23.41 -6.97 -9.30
N ASP A 178 22.91 -7.14 -8.08
CA ASP A 178 23.27 -8.28 -7.22
C ASP A 178 22.75 -9.59 -7.82
N ILE A 179 21.51 -9.61 -8.30
CA ILE A 179 20.89 -10.81 -8.88
C ILE A 179 21.60 -11.24 -10.17
N ASN A 180 21.91 -10.30 -11.07
CA ASN A 180 22.65 -10.59 -12.29
C ASN A 180 24.04 -11.18 -11.97
N CYS A 181 24.76 -10.59 -11.00
CA CYS A 181 26.04 -11.13 -10.53
C CYS A 181 25.88 -12.55 -9.99
N PHE A 182 24.88 -12.82 -9.14
CA PHE A 182 24.68 -14.14 -8.56
C PHE A 182 24.31 -15.19 -9.61
N GLU A 183 23.44 -14.86 -10.57
CA GLU A 183 23.10 -15.74 -11.69
C GLU A 183 24.34 -16.05 -12.54
N ALA A 184 25.12 -15.02 -12.91
CA ALA A 184 26.34 -15.18 -13.69
C ALA A 184 27.41 -16.00 -12.97
N TRP A 185 27.61 -15.76 -11.67
CA TRP A 185 28.55 -16.51 -10.86
C TRP A 185 28.10 -17.97 -10.68
N ALA A 186 26.80 -18.21 -10.49
CA ALA A 186 26.26 -19.57 -10.39
C ALA A 186 26.48 -20.35 -11.69
N TYR A 187 26.16 -19.72 -12.83
CA TYR A 187 26.40 -20.27 -14.17
C TYR A 187 27.88 -20.59 -14.39
N ARG A 188 28.77 -19.63 -14.16
CA ARG A 188 30.21 -19.83 -14.36
C ARG A 188 30.74 -20.95 -13.47
N MET A 189 30.33 -20.99 -12.20
CA MET A 189 30.75 -22.03 -11.27
C MET A 189 30.39 -23.43 -11.74
N LEU A 190 29.22 -23.61 -12.39
CA LEU A 190 28.83 -24.89 -12.98
C LEU A 190 29.65 -25.26 -14.22
N HIS A 191 29.97 -24.29 -15.08
CA HIS A 191 30.57 -24.55 -16.40
C HIS A 191 32.11 -24.53 -16.41
N THR A 192 32.76 -23.68 -15.61
CA THR A 192 34.23 -23.60 -15.52
C THR A 192 34.78 -24.41 -14.33
N GLY A 193 33.95 -24.59 -13.30
CA GLY A 193 34.36 -25.23 -12.05
C GLY A 193 35.22 -24.34 -11.13
N PRO A 194 35.47 -24.79 -9.89
CA PRO A 194 36.13 -23.99 -8.84
C PRO A 194 37.59 -23.60 -9.16
N LEU A 195 38.35 -24.44 -9.85
CA LEU A 195 39.77 -24.19 -10.13
C LEU A 195 39.98 -23.02 -11.10
N GLU A 196 39.12 -22.90 -12.10
CA GLU A 196 39.22 -21.93 -13.19
C GLU A 196 38.23 -20.76 -13.02
N PHE A 197 37.51 -20.70 -11.91
CA PHE A 197 36.51 -19.65 -11.71
C PHE A 197 37.13 -18.25 -11.76
N TYR A 198 38.24 -18.04 -11.03
CA TYR A 198 38.98 -16.77 -10.92
C TYR A 198 40.19 -16.66 -11.87
N SER A 199 40.35 -17.58 -12.84
CA SER A 199 41.53 -17.55 -13.72
C SER A 199 41.48 -16.45 -14.77
N ASP A 200 40.29 -15.93 -15.08
CA ASP A 200 40.10 -14.78 -15.96
C ASP A 200 40.21 -13.46 -15.18
N PRO A 201 41.27 -12.64 -15.42
CA PRO A 201 41.47 -11.39 -14.71
C PRO A 201 40.43 -10.31 -15.05
N ASN A 202 39.69 -10.46 -16.15
CA ASN A 202 38.64 -9.51 -16.56
C ASN A 202 37.25 -9.89 -16.02
N TYR A 203 37.11 -11.04 -15.37
CA TYR A 203 35.84 -11.48 -14.82
C TYR A 203 35.58 -10.85 -13.45
N PHE A 204 34.48 -10.12 -13.33
CA PHE A 204 34.11 -9.44 -12.09
C PHE A 204 33.52 -10.42 -11.07
N CYS A 205 34.22 -10.60 -9.94
CA CYS A 205 33.68 -11.24 -8.74
C CYS A 205 34.38 -10.67 -7.50
N ASP A 206 33.62 -10.03 -6.63
CA ASP A 206 34.11 -9.43 -5.38
C ASP A 206 33.78 -10.28 -4.13
N TYR A 207 33.15 -11.44 -4.32
CA TYR A 207 32.81 -12.39 -3.25
C TYR A 207 33.91 -13.44 -3.04
N PRO A 208 34.17 -13.87 -1.78
CA PRO A 208 35.04 -14.99 -1.52
C PRO A 208 34.34 -16.35 -1.73
N PRO A 209 35.12 -17.45 -1.79
CA PRO A 209 34.65 -18.65 -2.48
C PRO A 209 33.54 -19.46 -1.79
N VAL A 210 33.30 -19.30 -0.49
CA VAL A 210 32.29 -20.13 0.21
C VAL A 210 30.89 -19.80 -0.27
N TYR A 211 30.60 -18.54 -0.65
CA TYR A 211 29.29 -18.21 -1.21
C TYR A 211 29.08 -18.83 -2.59
N LEU A 212 30.11 -18.86 -3.44
CA LEU A 212 30.06 -19.49 -4.76
C LEU A 212 29.72 -20.98 -4.68
N LEU A 213 30.21 -21.66 -3.63
CA LEU A 213 29.86 -23.07 -3.36
C LEU A 213 28.38 -23.27 -2.98
N LEU A 214 27.69 -22.22 -2.51
CA LEU A 214 26.25 -22.25 -2.26
C LEU A 214 25.44 -21.99 -3.53
N LEU A 215 25.97 -21.19 -4.46
CA LEU A 215 25.35 -20.91 -5.76
C LEU A 215 25.46 -22.09 -6.73
N TRP A 216 26.59 -22.81 -6.70
CA TRP A 216 26.85 -23.96 -7.58
C TRP A 216 25.71 -25.00 -7.62
N PRO A 217 25.21 -25.54 -6.49
CA PRO A 217 24.10 -26.49 -6.53
C PRO A 217 22.78 -25.86 -7.02
N MET A 218 22.56 -24.55 -6.86
CA MET A 218 21.34 -23.89 -7.32
C MET A 218 21.28 -23.89 -8.85
N GLU A 219 22.39 -23.61 -9.51
CA GLU A 219 22.49 -23.66 -10.97
C GLU A 219 22.44 -25.10 -11.50
N ALA A 220 23.04 -26.05 -10.79
CA ALA A 220 22.94 -27.46 -11.13
C ALA A 220 21.48 -27.95 -11.08
N LEU A 221 20.71 -27.53 -10.06
CA LEU A 221 19.29 -27.84 -9.95
C LEU A 221 18.46 -27.16 -11.04
N ARG A 222 18.73 -25.87 -11.34
CA ARG A 222 18.08 -25.14 -12.44
C ARG A 222 18.22 -25.92 -13.75
N THR A 223 19.45 -26.32 -14.08
CA THR A 223 19.77 -27.09 -15.30
C THR A 223 19.11 -28.47 -15.27
N ALA A 224 19.15 -29.17 -14.13
CA ALA A 224 18.55 -30.51 -14.01
C ALA A 224 17.01 -30.52 -14.15
N PHE A 225 16.33 -29.47 -13.71
CA PHE A 225 14.88 -29.33 -13.83
C PHE A 225 14.42 -28.61 -15.11
N GLY A 226 15.34 -28.23 -16.00
CA GLY A 226 15.00 -27.51 -17.24
C GLY A 226 14.37 -26.14 -17.00
N ILE A 227 14.71 -25.47 -15.89
CA ILE A 227 14.19 -24.16 -15.54
C ILE A 227 14.87 -23.10 -16.43
N ALA A 228 14.07 -22.29 -17.14
CA ALA A 228 14.58 -21.22 -17.99
C ALA A 228 15.35 -20.17 -17.19
N TYR A 229 16.42 -19.63 -17.78
CA TYR A 229 17.37 -18.72 -17.11
C TYR A 229 16.73 -17.39 -16.68
N ASP A 230 15.76 -16.89 -17.44
CA ASP A 230 15.05 -15.64 -17.18
C ASP A 230 13.72 -15.83 -16.42
N SER A 231 13.43 -17.04 -15.94
CA SER A 231 12.16 -17.34 -15.25
C SER A 231 12.14 -16.94 -13.78
N ASN A 232 10.96 -16.61 -13.26
CA ASN A 232 10.74 -16.35 -11.83
C ASN A 232 11.17 -17.54 -10.94
N ALA A 233 11.09 -18.76 -11.46
CA ALA A 233 11.55 -19.96 -10.76
C ALA A 233 13.07 -19.96 -10.55
N HIS A 234 13.84 -19.41 -11.50
CA HIS A 234 15.29 -19.22 -11.33
C HIS A 234 15.60 -18.20 -10.24
N TRP A 235 14.86 -17.08 -10.16
CA TRP A 235 15.03 -16.11 -9.07
C TRP A 235 14.84 -16.76 -7.69
N LEU A 236 13.82 -17.61 -7.54
CA LEU A 236 13.63 -18.37 -6.30
C LEU A 236 14.83 -19.28 -6.00
N MET A 237 15.44 -19.93 -7.01
CA MET A 237 16.60 -20.80 -6.80
C MET A 237 17.80 -20.04 -6.26
N ILE A 238 18.14 -18.88 -6.85
CA ILE A 238 19.23 -18.03 -6.37
C ILE A 238 19.00 -17.56 -4.93
N LYS A 239 17.75 -17.19 -4.61
CA LYS A 239 17.36 -16.69 -3.28
C LYS A 239 17.12 -17.76 -2.23
N LEU A 240 17.10 -19.04 -2.62
CA LEU A 240 16.74 -20.12 -1.71
C LEU A 240 17.75 -20.28 -0.58
N ALA A 241 19.05 -20.17 -0.89
CA ALA A 241 20.11 -20.26 0.11
C ALA A 241 19.96 -19.22 1.23
N PRO A 242 19.90 -17.90 0.95
CA PRO A 242 19.72 -16.92 2.02
C PRO A 242 18.40 -17.08 2.78
N ILE A 243 17.29 -17.46 2.12
CA ILE A 243 16.01 -17.73 2.78
C ILE A 243 16.16 -18.85 3.84
N LEU A 244 16.81 -19.95 3.47
CA LEU A 244 17.00 -21.10 4.37
C LEU A 244 17.93 -20.76 5.55
N PHE A 245 18.98 -19.99 5.31
CA PHE A 245 19.92 -19.57 6.36
C PHE A 245 19.26 -18.62 7.38
N ASP A 246 18.35 -17.76 6.94
CA ASP A 246 17.58 -16.90 7.84
C ASP A 246 16.65 -17.71 8.77
N LEU A 247 15.91 -18.67 8.21
CA LEU A 247 15.04 -19.55 8.99
C LEU A 247 15.86 -20.46 9.91
N ALA A 248 17.03 -20.92 9.47
CA ALA A 248 17.99 -21.62 10.31
C ALA A 248 18.48 -20.72 11.47
N GLY A 249 18.71 -19.43 11.22
CA GLY A 249 18.98 -18.41 12.24
C GLY A 249 17.89 -18.32 13.31
N ALA A 250 16.62 -18.26 12.91
CA ALA A 250 15.48 -18.29 13.83
C ALA A 250 15.42 -19.57 14.66
N ALA A 251 15.57 -20.74 14.02
CA ALA A 251 15.57 -22.03 14.69
C ALA A 251 16.76 -22.17 15.67
N TYR A 252 17.94 -21.69 15.28
CA TYR A 252 19.14 -21.69 16.11
C TYR A 252 19.00 -20.75 17.32
N LEU A 253 18.37 -19.59 17.13
CA LEU A 253 18.00 -18.67 18.21
C LEU A 253 17.08 -19.37 19.23
N TYR A 254 16.01 -20.06 18.80
CA TYR A 254 15.15 -20.82 19.69
C TYR A 254 15.92 -21.90 20.47
N ALA A 255 16.75 -22.69 19.77
CA ALA A 255 17.49 -23.80 20.36
C ALA A 255 18.43 -23.36 21.48
N ASN A 256 19.03 -22.18 21.36
CA ASN A 256 19.94 -21.62 22.37
C ASN A 256 19.22 -20.76 23.42
N ALA A 257 18.19 -20.01 23.04
CA ALA A 257 17.44 -19.17 23.97
C ALA A 257 16.58 -19.97 24.95
N LYS A 258 16.10 -21.17 24.61
CA LYS A 258 15.22 -21.95 25.51
C LYS A 258 15.86 -22.31 26.84
N GLN A 259 17.19 -22.50 26.85
CA GLN A 259 17.94 -22.84 28.06
C GLN A 259 18.06 -21.66 29.02
N SER A 260 18.25 -20.44 28.51
CA SER A 260 18.42 -19.23 29.33
C SER A 260 17.12 -18.48 29.58
N ALA A 261 16.14 -18.59 28.67
CA ALA A 261 14.94 -17.78 28.65
C ALA A 261 13.61 -18.57 28.77
N GLY A 262 13.66 -19.90 28.72
CA GLY A 262 12.46 -20.74 28.74
C GLY A 262 11.73 -20.81 27.39
N GLU A 263 10.91 -21.84 27.23
CA GLU A 263 10.26 -22.24 25.96
C GLU A 263 9.46 -21.10 25.30
N ARG A 264 8.62 -20.41 26.08
CA ARG A 264 7.74 -19.36 25.54
C ARG A 264 8.54 -18.18 24.99
N VAL A 265 9.56 -17.73 25.71
CA VAL A 265 10.36 -16.57 25.28
C VAL A 265 11.22 -16.94 24.09
N ALA A 266 11.86 -18.11 24.11
CA ALA A 266 12.65 -18.57 22.99
C ALA A 266 11.83 -18.66 21.70
N LEU A 267 10.60 -19.18 21.79
CA LEU A 267 9.68 -19.26 20.66
C LEU A 267 9.38 -17.88 20.10
N VAL A 268 9.04 -16.95 20.97
CA VAL A 268 8.72 -15.57 20.60
C VAL A 268 9.91 -14.86 19.94
N LEU A 269 11.13 -15.03 20.46
CA LEU A 269 12.33 -14.44 19.85
C LEU A 269 12.64 -15.03 18.48
N ALA A 270 12.44 -16.34 18.30
CA ALA A 270 12.58 -16.98 16.99
C ALA A 270 11.54 -16.49 15.99
N CYS A 271 10.28 -16.33 16.40
CA CYS A 271 9.24 -15.72 15.57
C CYS A 271 9.56 -14.26 15.22
N LEU A 272 10.10 -13.47 16.17
CA LEU A 272 10.54 -12.09 15.89
C LEU A 272 11.60 -12.02 14.79
N TYR A 273 12.56 -12.95 14.76
CA TYR A 273 13.56 -13.01 13.70
C TYR A 273 12.96 -13.52 12.39
N ALA A 274 12.20 -14.62 12.43
CA ALA A 274 11.61 -15.23 11.24
C ALA A 274 10.63 -14.31 10.51
N PHE A 275 9.89 -13.46 11.22
CA PHE A 275 8.99 -12.47 10.63
C PHE A 275 9.58 -11.06 10.63
N ASN A 276 10.88 -10.88 10.86
CA ASN A 276 11.48 -9.56 10.78
C ASN A 276 11.38 -9.03 9.34
N PRO A 277 10.77 -7.85 9.10
CA PRO A 277 10.60 -7.32 7.76
C PRO A 277 11.94 -7.10 7.04
N ILE A 278 13.01 -6.70 7.73
CA ILE A 278 14.32 -6.56 7.09
C ILE A 278 14.94 -7.91 6.70
N ALA A 279 14.69 -8.97 7.46
CA ALA A 279 15.16 -10.33 7.13
C ALA A 279 14.44 -10.88 5.90
N ILE A 280 13.14 -10.61 5.80
CA ILE A 280 12.37 -10.96 4.61
C ILE A 280 12.82 -10.13 3.40
N LEU A 281 13.04 -8.83 3.59
CA LEU A 281 13.47 -7.93 2.53
C LEU A 281 14.86 -8.29 2.00
N ASP A 282 15.83 -8.54 2.89
CA ASP A 282 17.20 -8.88 2.53
C ASP A 282 17.29 -10.26 1.85
N SER A 283 16.70 -11.30 2.44
CA SER A 283 16.82 -12.66 1.89
C SER A 283 15.89 -12.94 0.71
N ALA A 284 14.60 -12.59 0.81
CA ALA A 284 13.58 -13.03 -0.15
C ALA A 284 13.24 -11.98 -1.21
N ALA A 285 13.16 -10.70 -0.84
CA ALA A 285 12.87 -9.66 -1.82
C ALA A 285 14.13 -9.29 -2.61
N TRP A 286 15.21 -8.97 -1.91
CA TRP A 286 16.49 -8.58 -2.51
C TRP A 286 17.27 -9.78 -3.04
N GLY A 287 17.41 -10.84 -2.25
CA GLY A 287 18.20 -12.03 -2.60
C GLY A 287 19.63 -12.02 -2.05
N GLN A 288 19.89 -11.18 -1.07
CA GLN A 288 21.23 -10.95 -0.53
C GLN A 288 21.62 -12.01 0.52
N VAL A 289 22.93 -12.18 0.72
CA VAL A 289 23.53 -13.30 1.45
C VAL A 289 23.84 -13.01 2.90
N ASP A 290 23.40 -11.85 3.42
CA ASP A 290 23.78 -11.41 4.77
C ASP A 290 23.36 -12.41 5.85
N SER A 291 22.25 -13.11 5.64
CA SER A 291 21.77 -14.23 6.47
C SER A 291 22.80 -15.37 6.66
N VAL A 292 23.59 -15.68 5.62
CA VAL A 292 24.53 -16.82 5.61
C VAL A 292 25.65 -16.58 6.62
N PHE A 293 26.40 -15.49 6.46
CA PHE A 293 27.50 -15.20 7.37
C PHE A 293 26.98 -14.74 8.75
N THR A 294 25.79 -14.14 8.84
CA THR A 294 25.14 -13.81 10.12
C THR A 294 24.90 -15.05 10.98
N LEU A 295 24.40 -16.14 10.39
CA LEU A 295 24.25 -17.42 11.09
C LEU A 295 25.61 -17.96 11.54
N MET A 296 26.63 -17.92 10.66
CA MET A 296 27.98 -18.38 11.01
C MET A 296 28.58 -17.56 12.16
N LEU A 297 28.44 -16.23 12.16
CA LEU A 297 28.85 -15.36 13.26
C LEU A 297 28.13 -15.72 14.57
N ALA A 298 26.82 -16.00 14.50
CA ALA A 298 26.05 -16.39 15.66
C ALA A 298 26.49 -17.77 16.22
N VAL A 299 26.77 -18.74 15.35
CA VAL A 299 27.30 -20.06 15.75
C VAL A 299 28.70 -19.93 16.35
N ALA A 300 29.57 -19.10 15.77
CA ALA A 300 30.89 -18.80 16.29
C ALA A 300 30.80 -18.13 17.67
N ALA A 301 29.94 -17.13 17.83
CA ALA A 301 29.72 -16.43 19.10
C ALA A 301 29.20 -17.38 20.19
N VAL A 302 28.18 -18.19 19.91
CA VAL A 302 27.65 -19.18 20.88
C VAL A 302 28.72 -20.21 21.26
N SER A 303 29.49 -20.69 20.28
CA SER A 303 30.58 -21.66 20.53
C SER A 303 31.69 -21.04 21.37
N LEU A 304 32.02 -19.77 21.14
CA LEU A 304 33.01 -19.01 21.89
C LEU A 304 32.55 -18.78 23.35
N VAL A 305 31.29 -18.39 23.55
CA VAL A 305 30.68 -18.26 24.90
C VAL A 305 30.71 -19.58 25.67
N ARG A 306 30.61 -20.72 24.97
CA ARG A 306 30.70 -22.07 25.54
C ARG A 306 32.14 -22.61 25.67
N GLY A 307 33.17 -21.83 25.30
CA GLY A 307 34.57 -22.26 25.35
C GLY A 307 34.93 -23.36 24.34
N ARG A 308 34.17 -23.51 23.26
CA ARG A 308 34.39 -24.49 22.19
C ARG A 308 35.19 -23.87 21.04
N TYR A 309 36.43 -23.45 21.33
CA TYR A 309 37.32 -22.82 20.35
C TYR A 309 37.56 -23.64 19.07
N PRO A 310 37.68 -25.00 19.11
CA PRO A 310 37.83 -25.82 17.92
C PRO A 310 36.65 -25.77 16.94
N VAL A 311 35.49 -25.26 17.37
CA VAL A 311 34.33 -25.03 16.50
C VAL A 311 34.21 -23.54 16.18
N ALA A 312 34.42 -22.67 17.17
CA ALA A 312 34.23 -21.22 17.01
C ALA A 312 35.14 -20.61 15.93
N LEU A 313 36.43 -20.96 15.93
CA LEU A 313 37.41 -20.36 15.01
C LEU A 313 37.26 -20.84 13.56
N PRO A 314 37.07 -22.15 13.27
CA PRO A 314 36.79 -22.61 11.91
C PRO A 314 35.48 -22.04 11.34
N VAL A 315 34.41 -21.97 12.14
CA VAL A 315 33.14 -21.38 11.69
C VAL A 315 33.29 -19.87 11.43
N PHE A 316 34.09 -19.17 12.24
CA PHE A 316 34.43 -17.77 11.97
C PHE A 316 35.22 -17.61 10.66
N ALA A 317 36.16 -18.51 10.37
CA ALA A 317 36.88 -18.52 9.10
C ALA A 317 35.93 -18.73 7.90
N LEU A 318 34.94 -19.63 8.03
CA LEU A 318 33.89 -19.78 7.01
C LEU A 318 33.06 -18.51 6.82
N ALA A 319 32.76 -17.77 7.89
CA ALA A 319 32.07 -16.49 7.80
C ALA A 319 32.89 -15.46 6.99
N VAL A 320 34.20 -15.38 7.26
CA VAL A 320 35.13 -14.52 6.51
C VAL A 320 35.20 -14.93 5.03
N LEU A 321 35.33 -16.23 4.76
CA LEU A 321 35.32 -16.81 3.41
C LEU A 321 33.96 -16.74 2.69
N THR A 322 32.89 -16.32 3.38
CA THR A 322 31.57 -16.06 2.78
C THR A 322 31.43 -14.58 2.45
N LYS A 323 31.82 -13.69 3.36
CA LYS A 323 31.75 -12.24 3.17
C LYS A 323 32.89 -11.54 3.93
N PRO A 324 33.70 -10.69 3.27
CA PRO A 324 34.84 -10.02 3.91
C PRO A 324 34.46 -9.19 5.13
N GLN A 325 33.21 -8.69 5.17
CA GLN A 325 32.64 -7.96 6.29
C GLN A 325 32.78 -8.69 7.63
N ALA A 326 32.80 -10.04 7.65
CA ALA A 326 33.02 -10.80 8.87
C ALA A 326 34.40 -10.54 9.52
N LEU A 327 35.39 -10.05 8.75
CA LEU A 327 36.71 -9.72 9.27
C LEU A 327 36.69 -8.56 10.29
N LEU A 328 35.69 -7.68 10.22
CA LEU A 328 35.48 -6.59 11.19
C LEU A 328 35.31 -7.10 12.63
N PHE A 329 34.95 -8.37 12.82
CA PHE A 329 34.80 -8.97 14.16
C PHE A 329 36.08 -9.61 14.69
N ALA A 330 37.09 -9.84 13.85
CA ALA A 330 38.30 -10.56 14.25
C ALA A 330 39.04 -9.87 15.42
N PRO A 331 39.23 -8.53 15.44
CA PRO A 331 39.89 -7.86 16.56
C PRO A 331 39.13 -8.03 17.89
N LEU A 332 37.80 -7.90 17.87
CA LEU A 332 36.97 -8.09 19.05
C LEU A 332 37.00 -9.54 19.54
N GLY A 333 36.89 -10.51 18.62
CA GLY A 333 36.98 -11.93 18.93
C GLY A 333 38.32 -12.30 19.57
N LEU A 334 39.43 -11.79 19.03
CA LEU A 334 40.77 -12.02 19.57
C LEU A 334 40.91 -11.47 20.99
N ILE A 335 40.54 -10.21 21.22
CA ILE A 335 40.61 -9.59 22.55
C ILE A 335 39.73 -10.35 23.55
N PHE A 336 38.55 -10.79 23.12
CA PHE A 336 37.66 -11.57 23.97
C PHE A 336 38.24 -12.95 24.32
N ILE A 337 38.85 -13.65 23.35
CA ILE A 337 39.53 -14.94 23.58
C ILE A 337 40.71 -14.74 24.55
N VAL A 338 41.58 -13.77 24.28
CA VAL A 338 42.75 -13.50 25.15
C VAL A 338 42.29 -13.14 26.56
N ALA A 339 41.31 -12.25 26.71
CA ALA A 339 40.76 -11.89 28.02
C ALA A 339 40.14 -13.10 28.74
N ALA A 340 39.45 -13.99 28.01
CA ALA A 340 38.88 -15.21 28.58
C ALA A 340 39.97 -16.21 29.04
N LEU A 341 41.00 -16.43 28.22
CA LEU A 341 42.12 -17.35 28.52
C LEU A 341 42.96 -16.85 29.71
N VAL A 342 43.30 -15.56 29.73
CA VAL A 342 44.07 -14.94 30.83
C VAL A 342 43.33 -15.06 32.16
N ARG A 343 42.01 -14.88 32.16
CA ARG A 343 41.20 -15.02 33.38
C ARG A 343 40.99 -16.47 33.81
N ALA A 344 40.84 -17.39 32.86
CA ALA A 344 40.62 -18.80 33.16
C ALA A 344 41.88 -19.50 33.70
N ARG A 345 43.09 -18.98 33.38
CA ARG A 345 44.39 -19.62 33.70
C ARG A 345 44.44 -21.12 33.32
N ASP A 346 43.72 -21.50 32.27
CA ASP A 346 43.56 -22.89 31.82
C ASP A 346 44.38 -23.14 30.55
N TYR A 347 45.51 -23.83 30.69
CA TYR A 347 46.37 -24.19 29.56
C TYR A 347 45.67 -25.12 28.55
N LYS A 348 44.68 -25.92 28.97
CA LYS A 348 43.90 -26.78 28.06
C LYS A 348 42.94 -25.95 27.21
N ALA A 349 42.46 -24.80 27.71
CA ALA A 349 41.72 -23.84 26.91
C ALA A 349 42.61 -23.20 25.85
N CYS A 350 43.87 -22.87 26.18
CA CYS A 350 44.86 -22.39 25.21
C CYS A 350 45.12 -23.42 24.10
N LEU A 351 45.31 -24.70 24.45
CA LEU A 351 45.51 -25.77 23.46
C LEU A 351 44.28 -25.92 22.55
N ARG A 352 43.06 -25.89 23.11
CA ARG A 352 41.82 -25.90 22.32
C ARG A 352 41.71 -24.70 21.38
N ALA A 353 42.17 -23.52 21.79
CA ALA A 353 42.22 -22.32 20.96
C ALA A 353 43.24 -22.47 19.81
N LEU A 354 44.42 -23.04 20.07
CA LEU A 354 45.41 -23.35 19.03
C LEU A 354 44.89 -24.36 18.02
N VAL A 355 44.18 -25.41 18.47
CA VAL A 355 43.53 -26.38 17.57
C VAL A 355 42.47 -25.70 16.71
N GLY A 356 41.66 -24.81 17.28
CA GLY A 356 40.69 -24.03 16.50
C GLY A 356 41.36 -23.10 15.48
N LEU A 357 42.48 -22.47 15.85
CA LEU A 357 43.25 -21.62 14.94
C LEU A 357 43.86 -22.43 13.79
N ALA A 358 44.42 -23.61 14.09
CA ALA A 358 44.91 -24.53 13.06
C ALA A 358 43.78 -24.95 12.12
N GLY A 359 42.60 -25.28 12.64
CA GLY A 359 41.42 -25.59 11.82
C GLY A 359 40.98 -24.43 10.92
N ALA A 360 41.00 -23.19 11.44
CA ALA A 360 40.72 -21.99 10.64
C ALA A 360 41.74 -21.79 9.52
N LEU A 361 43.04 -21.94 9.82
CA LEU A 361 44.13 -21.84 8.82
C LEU A 361 44.01 -22.92 7.74
N VAL A 362 43.67 -24.16 8.11
CA VAL A 362 43.44 -25.23 7.14
C VAL A 362 42.30 -24.88 6.19
N LEU A 363 41.21 -24.28 6.66
CA LEU A 363 40.11 -23.85 5.80
C LEU A 363 40.52 -22.74 4.82
N PHE A 364 41.26 -21.72 5.29
CA PHE A 364 41.80 -20.69 4.40
C PHE A 364 42.73 -21.30 3.35
N LEU A 365 43.68 -22.15 3.75
CA LEU A 365 44.61 -22.79 2.83
C LEU A 365 43.91 -23.72 1.84
N LEU A 366 42.97 -24.55 2.30
CA LEU A 366 42.20 -25.45 1.44
C LEU A 366 41.42 -24.65 0.38
N THR A 367 40.76 -23.57 0.80
CA THR A 367 40.01 -22.71 -0.11
C THR A 367 40.94 -22.02 -1.11
N GLY A 368 42.07 -21.48 -0.64
CA GLY A 368 43.10 -20.91 -1.50
C GLY A 368 43.61 -21.93 -2.53
N CYS A 369 43.92 -23.16 -2.12
CA CYS A 369 44.42 -24.20 -3.03
C CYS A 369 43.41 -24.61 -4.09
N VAL A 370 42.11 -24.58 -3.77
CA VAL A 370 41.04 -24.97 -4.70
C VAL A 370 40.74 -23.87 -5.71
N PHE A 371 40.82 -22.60 -5.32
CA PHE A 371 40.37 -21.46 -6.14
C PHE A 371 41.50 -20.60 -6.73
N SER A 372 42.77 -20.81 -6.34
CA SER A 372 43.88 -19.96 -6.80
C SER A 372 44.34 -20.21 -8.23
N GLY A 373 43.80 -21.20 -8.95
CA GLY A 373 44.17 -21.50 -10.33
C GLY A 373 45.68 -21.75 -10.52
N GLY A 374 46.35 -22.34 -9.52
CA GLY A 374 47.80 -22.59 -9.53
C GLY A 374 48.67 -21.45 -8.97
N GLN A 375 48.10 -20.31 -8.58
CA GLN A 375 48.82 -19.27 -7.84
C GLN A 375 49.09 -19.67 -6.39
N ASN A 376 50.03 -18.99 -5.72
CA ASN A 376 50.24 -19.18 -4.29
C ASN A 376 48.95 -18.85 -3.52
N PRO A 377 48.38 -19.80 -2.75
CA PRO A 377 47.04 -19.66 -2.18
C PRO A 377 46.94 -18.52 -1.14
N VAL A 378 48.03 -18.20 -0.45
CA VAL A 378 48.06 -17.12 0.56
C VAL A 378 48.12 -15.76 -0.12
N VAL A 379 48.97 -15.61 -1.13
CA VAL A 379 49.09 -14.35 -1.90
C VAL A 379 47.81 -14.06 -2.66
N TRP A 380 47.21 -15.09 -3.26
CA TRP A 380 45.92 -14.97 -3.95
C TRP A 380 44.80 -14.53 -3.01
N LEU A 381 44.66 -15.17 -1.84
CA LEU A 381 43.68 -14.75 -0.84
C LEU A 381 43.93 -13.32 -0.35
N TRP A 382 45.18 -12.92 -0.14
CA TRP A 382 45.51 -11.55 0.23
C TRP A 382 45.03 -10.56 -0.83
N ASN A 383 45.38 -10.80 -2.10
CA ASN A 383 45.02 -9.94 -3.22
C ASN A 383 43.50 -9.85 -3.42
N LEU A 384 42.78 -10.96 -3.29
CA LEU A 384 41.32 -11.00 -3.37
C LEU A 384 40.69 -10.02 -2.37
N TYR A 385 41.08 -10.11 -1.09
CA TYR A 385 40.50 -9.26 -0.06
C TYR A 385 40.95 -7.80 -0.17
N THR A 386 42.21 -7.52 -0.54
CA THR A 386 42.67 -6.14 -0.72
C THR A 386 41.95 -5.46 -1.88
N ASN A 387 41.72 -6.17 -2.98
CA ASN A 387 41.02 -5.64 -4.16
C ASN A 387 39.54 -5.37 -3.86
N THR A 388 38.87 -6.28 -3.14
CA THR A 388 37.47 -6.05 -2.70
C THR A 388 37.34 -4.83 -1.80
N VAL A 389 38.28 -4.62 -0.87
CA VAL A 389 38.24 -3.47 0.06
C VAL A 389 38.59 -2.15 -0.65
N SER A 390 39.42 -2.17 -1.69
CA SER A 390 39.80 -0.95 -2.41
C SER A 390 38.72 -0.38 -3.34
N GLY A 391 37.71 -1.18 -3.70
CA GLY A 391 36.71 -0.82 -4.73
C GLY A 391 35.69 0.25 -4.33
N TYR A 392 35.49 0.52 -3.03
CA TYR A 392 34.38 1.36 -2.54
C TYR A 392 34.87 2.54 -1.68
N ARG A 393 35.49 3.56 -2.30
CA ARG A 393 36.13 4.72 -1.61
C ARG A 393 35.19 5.90 -1.33
N TYR A 394 34.01 5.62 -0.80
CA TYR A 394 33.00 6.63 -0.43
C TYR A 394 32.81 6.71 1.09
N VAL A 395 32.36 7.88 1.57
CA VAL A 395 32.04 8.11 2.99
C VAL A 395 30.95 7.14 3.44
N THR A 396 29.86 7.03 2.68
CA THR A 396 28.80 6.04 2.86
C THR A 396 28.13 5.78 1.51
N ILE A 397 27.60 4.58 1.29
CA ILE A 397 26.97 4.19 0.04
C ILE A 397 25.58 3.70 0.37
N ASN A 398 24.54 4.47 0.02
CA ASN A 398 23.14 4.15 0.28
C ASN A 398 22.77 3.90 1.75
N ALA A 399 23.73 3.96 2.69
CA ALA A 399 23.46 3.73 4.09
C ALA A 399 22.95 5.01 4.76
N MET A 400 21.69 4.98 5.18
CA MET A 400 21.07 6.01 6.03
C MET A 400 21.65 5.94 7.45
N ASN A 401 22.86 6.44 7.60
CA ASN A 401 23.64 6.53 8.84
C ASN A 401 23.87 8.00 9.23
N LEU A 402 24.86 8.29 10.09
CA LEU A 402 25.15 9.67 10.51
C LEU A 402 25.42 10.60 9.32
N TYR A 403 26.09 10.11 8.28
CA TYR A 403 26.56 10.90 7.15
C TYR A 403 25.44 11.33 6.21
N GLU A 404 24.34 10.57 6.16
CA GLU A 404 23.13 10.93 5.41
C GLU A 404 22.52 12.26 5.91
N LEU A 405 22.59 12.51 7.23
CA LEU A 405 22.11 13.76 7.83
C LEU A 405 22.87 15.00 7.33
N PHE A 406 24.09 14.79 6.80
CA PHE A 406 24.94 15.83 6.22
C PHE A 406 25.00 15.79 4.69
N SER A 407 24.15 14.99 4.04
CA SER A 407 24.13 14.81 2.57
C SER A 407 25.48 14.32 2.01
N LEU A 408 26.16 13.44 2.74
CA LEU A 408 27.45 12.87 2.34
C LEU A 408 27.33 11.44 1.77
N ASN A 409 26.14 11.07 1.29
CA ASN A 409 25.93 9.80 0.58
C ASN A 409 26.64 9.85 -0.77
N TRP A 410 27.35 8.79 -1.14
CA TRP A 410 28.24 8.73 -2.31
C TRP A 410 29.34 9.81 -2.35
N ALA A 411 29.60 10.51 -1.24
CA ALA A 411 30.68 11.48 -1.18
C ALA A 411 32.04 10.78 -1.20
N SER A 412 32.91 11.13 -2.15
CA SER A 412 34.27 10.58 -2.23
C SER A 412 35.09 10.92 -0.99
N LEU A 413 35.79 9.91 -0.43
CA LEU A 413 36.66 10.08 0.73
C LEU A 413 37.82 11.06 0.47
N ALA A 414 38.35 11.05 -0.76
CA ALA A 414 39.47 11.90 -1.15
C ALA A 414 39.04 13.38 -1.27
N ALA A 415 37.82 13.62 -1.76
CA ALA A 415 37.25 14.95 -1.90
C ALA A 415 36.82 15.59 -0.55
N HIS A 416 36.61 14.77 0.51
CA HIS A 416 36.09 15.22 1.80
C HIS A 416 37.01 14.86 2.98
N PRO A 417 38.26 15.35 3.04
CA PRO A 417 39.27 14.91 4.01
C PRO A 417 38.85 15.12 5.47
N ALA A 418 38.11 16.19 5.78
CA ALA A 418 37.62 16.46 7.12
C ALA A 418 36.55 15.44 7.56
N ALA A 419 35.57 15.17 6.71
CA ALA A 419 34.53 14.17 6.99
C ALA A 419 35.15 12.77 7.10
N THR A 420 36.09 12.44 6.21
CA THR A 420 36.88 11.20 6.24
C THR A 420 37.63 11.03 7.55
N ALA A 421 38.34 12.06 8.02
CA ALA A 421 39.07 12.00 9.29
C ALA A 421 38.14 11.76 10.49
N VAL A 422 36.98 12.45 10.52
CA VAL A 422 35.96 12.25 11.57
C VAL A 422 35.40 10.83 11.51
N ALA A 423 35.10 10.33 10.32
CA ALA A 423 34.55 8.99 10.15
C ALA A 423 35.50 7.89 10.64
N PHE A 424 36.78 7.97 10.26
CA PHE A 424 37.79 7.04 10.77
C PHE A 424 38.03 7.20 12.27
N ALA A 425 37.99 8.42 12.82
CA ALA A 425 38.10 8.63 14.27
C ALA A 425 36.95 7.97 15.04
N LEU A 426 35.71 8.11 14.57
CA LEU A 426 34.54 7.48 15.19
C LEU A 426 34.53 5.94 14.98
N PHE A 427 35.00 5.46 13.83
CA PHE A 427 35.22 4.03 13.57
C PHE A 427 36.19 3.42 14.58
N VAL A 428 37.34 4.07 14.82
CA VAL A 428 38.30 3.65 15.85
C VAL A 428 37.68 3.74 17.25
N ALA A 429 36.91 4.79 17.55
CA ALA A 429 36.23 4.94 18.83
C ALA A 429 35.24 3.79 19.11
N ALA A 430 34.52 3.30 18.09
CA ALA A 430 33.61 2.15 18.20
C ALA A 430 34.36 0.86 18.59
N TYR A 431 35.54 0.62 18.02
CA TYR A 431 36.41 -0.49 18.42
C TYR A 431 36.94 -0.33 19.84
N LEU A 432 37.50 0.84 20.17
CA LEU A 432 38.04 1.11 21.51
C LEU A 432 36.96 0.94 22.59
N PHE A 433 35.74 1.41 22.33
CA PHE A 433 34.59 1.21 23.21
C PHE A 433 34.26 -0.27 23.38
N SER A 434 34.21 -1.03 22.29
CA SER A 434 33.91 -2.48 22.33
C SER A 434 35.01 -3.29 23.01
N PHE A 435 36.28 -2.93 22.82
CA PHE A 435 37.42 -3.54 23.52
C PHE A 435 37.37 -3.24 25.01
N PHE A 436 37.07 -2.00 25.38
CA PHE A 436 36.86 -1.61 26.77
C PHE A 436 35.74 -2.45 27.41
N LEU A 437 34.60 -2.63 26.73
CA LEU A 437 33.52 -3.49 27.20
C LEU A 437 33.95 -4.96 27.32
N ALA A 438 34.67 -5.51 26.34
CA ALA A 438 35.17 -6.88 26.36
C ALA A 438 36.12 -7.13 27.55
N LEU A 439 37.05 -6.20 27.80
CA LEU A 439 38.00 -6.26 28.92
C LEU A 439 37.31 -6.08 30.28
N ARG A 440 36.19 -5.36 30.35
CA ARG A 440 35.40 -5.15 31.59
C ARG A 440 34.34 -6.23 31.83
N SER A 441 33.91 -6.94 30.80
CA SER A 441 32.85 -7.93 30.90
C SER A 441 33.21 -9.02 31.90
N LYS A 442 32.36 -9.31 32.88
CA LYS A 442 32.57 -10.40 33.86
C LYS A 442 31.93 -11.73 33.45
N ALA A 443 31.09 -11.74 32.41
CA ALA A 443 30.34 -12.91 32.00
C ALA A 443 30.49 -13.15 30.49
N PRO A 444 30.79 -14.40 30.06
CA PRO A 444 30.94 -14.71 28.64
C PRO A 444 29.70 -14.34 27.80
N LYS A 445 28.51 -14.46 28.40
CA LYS A 445 27.21 -14.14 27.79
C LYS A 445 27.10 -12.70 27.24
N HIS A 446 27.90 -11.76 27.75
CA HIS A 446 27.88 -10.37 27.26
C HIS A 446 28.47 -10.21 25.86
N LEU A 447 29.17 -11.23 25.32
CA LEU A 447 29.73 -11.18 23.97
C LEU A 447 28.67 -10.82 22.92
N PHE A 448 27.46 -11.40 23.02
CA PHE A 448 26.37 -11.11 22.07
C PHE A 448 26.02 -9.62 22.06
N LEU A 449 25.94 -9.00 23.24
CA LEU A 449 25.60 -7.58 23.39
C LEU A 449 26.73 -6.68 22.89
N ILE A 450 27.98 -7.02 23.20
CA ILE A 450 29.16 -6.24 22.78
C ILE A 450 29.34 -6.34 21.27
N ALA A 451 29.22 -7.54 20.69
CA ALA A 451 29.32 -7.75 19.25
C ALA A 451 28.19 -7.01 18.50
N ALA A 452 26.95 -7.13 18.95
CA ALA A 452 25.84 -6.37 18.36
C ALA A 452 26.04 -4.85 18.45
N SER A 453 26.57 -4.36 19.57
CA SER A 453 26.88 -2.94 19.76
C SER A 453 27.98 -2.47 18.81
N LEU A 454 29.04 -3.26 18.61
CA LEU A 454 30.09 -2.96 17.66
C LEU A 454 29.50 -2.78 16.25
N ILE A 455 28.68 -3.72 15.77
CA ILE A 455 28.08 -3.65 14.43
C ILE A 455 27.27 -2.37 14.26
N ALA A 456 26.36 -2.10 15.21
CA ALA A 456 25.49 -0.95 15.13
C ALA A 456 26.30 0.37 15.12
N LEU A 457 27.37 0.44 15.92
CA LEU A 457 28.26 1.61 15.94
C LEU A 457 29.10 1.73 14.66
N LEU A 458 29.63 0.62 14.12
CA LEU A 458 30.37 0.63 12.86
C LEU A 458 29.48 1.03 11.70
N PHE A 459 28.23 0.59 11.65
CA PHE A 459 27.29 1.01 10.61
C PHE A 459 26.95 2.50 10.68
N VAL A 460 26.70 3.01 11.90
CA VAL A 460 26.29 4.41 12.08
C VAL A 460 27.45 5.41 11.94
N PHE A 461 28.66 5.01 12.34
CA PHE A 461 29.83 5.89 12.41
C PHE A 461 31.00 5.49 11.49
N GLY A 462 31.00 4.31 10.90
CA GLY A 462 32.10 3.87 10.04
C GLY A 462 32.02 4.50 8.65
N PRO A 463 33.17 4.78 8.01
CA PRO A 463 33.20 5.10 6.58
C PRO A 463 32.98 3.82 5.75
N MET A 464 32.68 3.96 4.45
CA MET A 464 32.53 2.85 3.50
C MET A 464 31.43 1.84 3.89
N MET A 465 30.34 2.33 4.48
CA MET A 465 29.21 1.49 4.91
C MET A 465 28.14 1.41 3.82
N HIS A 466 27.53 0.23 3.68
CA HIS A 466 26.35 -0.01 2.85
C HIS A 466 25.08 -0.19 3.68
N GLU A 467 23.92 0.03 3.05
CA GLU A 467 22.57 0.08 3.60
C GLU A 467 22.17 -1.12 4.49
N ARG A 468 22.78 -2.27 4.24
CA ARG A 468 22.52 -3.56 4.89
C ARG A 468 23.55 -3.99 5.93
N TYR A 469 24.66 -3.26 6.10
CA TYR A 469 25.79 -3.72 6.93
C TYR A 469 25.48 -3.88 8.42
N ALA A 470 24.38 -3.29 8.92
CA ALA A 470 23.91 -3.55 10.28
C ALA A 470 23.07 -4.82 10.46
N PHE A 471 22.71 -5.53 9.37
CA PHE A 471 21.86 -6.71 9.41
C PHE A 471 22.28 -7.76 10.46
N PRO A 472 23.57 -8.15 10.59
CA PRO A 472 23.97 -9.20 11.52
C PRO A 472 23.78 -8.81 13.00
N ALA A 473 23.64 -7.52 13.31
CA ALA A 473 23.34 -7.05 14.66
C ALA A 473 22.01 -7.63 15.15
N LEU A 474 21.01 -7.77 14.28
CA LEU A 474 19.64 -8.12 14.66
C LEU A 474 19.55 -9.49 15.34
N LEU A 475 20.20 -10.51 14.78
CA LEU A 475 20.24 -11.85 15.39
C LEU A 475 21.01 -11.83 16.72
N LEU A 476 22.15 -11.15 16.76
CA LEU A 476 22.98 -11.02 17.97
C LEU A 476 22.27 -10.25 19.08
N MET A 477 21.44 -9.25 18.76
CA MET A 477 20.62 -8.51 19.72
C MET A 477 19.57 -9.39 20.37
N LEU A 478 18.89 -10.25 19.60
CA LEU A 478 17.91 -11.19 20.16
C LEU A 478 18.59 -12.25 21.03
N MET A 479 19.80 -12.71 20.67
CA MET A 479 20.62 -13.58 21.52
C MET A 479 21.08 -12.86 22.80
N ALA A 480 21.49 -11.59 22.69
CA ALA A 480 21.86 -10.75 23.83
C ALA A 480 20.68 -10.56 24.79
N TYR A 481 19.48 -10.35 24.25
CA TYR A 481 18.26 -10.26 25.04
C TYR A 481 17.91 -11.60 25.71
N ALA A 482 18.03 -12.73 25.01
CA ALA A 482 17.84 -14.05 25.60
C ALA A 482 18.80 -14.32 26.78
N ALA A 483 20.00 -13.70 26.77
CA ALA A 483 21.03 -13.85 27.79
C ALA A 483 20.95 -12.83 28.95
N CYS A 484 20.56 -11.58 28.67
CA CYS A 484 20.60 -10.47 29.64
C CYS A 484 19.21 -10.01 30.12
N ARG A 485 18.14 -10.38 29.40
CA ARG A 485 16.74 -10.00 29.69
C ARG A 485 16.47 -8.50 29.82
N ASP A 486 17.36 -7.65 29.33
CA ASP A 486 17.20 -6.20 29.44
C ASP A 486 16.25 -5.66 28.37
N LYS A 487 15.16 -5.01 28.79
CA LYS A 487 14.14 -4.48 27.88
C LYS A 487 14.67 -3.46 26.86
N ARG A 488 15.76 -2.77 27.17
CA ARG A 488 16.35 -1.75 26.30
C ARG A 488 16.96 -2.35 25.03
N ILE A 489 17.40 -3.61 25.08
CA ILE A 489 17.92 -4.33 23.90
C ILE A 489 16.80 -4.50 22.86
N LEU A 490 15.57 -4.81 23.29
CA LEU A 490 14.42 -4.89 22.38
C LEU A 490 14.02 -3.53 21.83
N CYS A 491 14.19 -2.46 22.61
CA CYS A 491 13.95 -1.09 22.15
C CYS A 491 14.91 -0.74 21.00
N ALA A 492 16.21 -0.94 21.22
CA ALA A 492 17.22 -0.75 20.19
C ALA A 492 16.97 -1.64 18.96
N PHE A 493 16.55 -2.91 19.16
CA PHE A 493 16.24 -3.84 18.07
C PHE A 493 15.08 -3.33 17.21
N THR A 494 14.06 -2.76 17.85
CA THR A 494 12.90 -2.17 17.16
C THR A 494 13.32 -0.96 16.32
N LEU A 495 14.11 -0.06 16.90
CA LEU A 495 14.59 1.14 16.21
C LEU A 495 15.48 0.80 15.01
N LEU A 496 16.45 -0.10 15.19
CA LEU A 496 17.31 -0.56 14.10
C LEU A 496 16.54 -1.33 13.03
N THR A 497 15.58 -2.18 13.41
CA THR A 497 14.73 -2.87 12.42
C THR A 497 13.93 -1.87 11.59
N ALA A 498 13.33 -0.86 12.22
CA ALA A 498 12.56 0.16 11.51
C ALA A 498 13.44 1.03 10.60
N GLY A 499 14.59 1.48 11.10
CA GLY A 499 15.54 2.29 10.32
C GLY A 499 16.13 1.52 9.14
N LEU A 500 16.55 0.26 9.33
CA LEU A 500 17.07 -0.58 8.25
C LEU A 500 15.98 -1.00 7.27
N PHE A 501 14.76 -1.25 7.73
CA PHE A 501 13.64 -1.54 6.84
C PHE A 501 13.39 -0.38 5.89
N ILE A 502 13.26 0.85 6.39
CA ILE A 502 13.11 2.04 5.54
C ILE A 502 14.30 2.15 4.58
N ASN A 503 15.52 2.05 5.11
CA ASN A 503 16.75 2.16 4.34
C ASN A 503 16.79 1.19 3.15
N VAL A 504 16.70 -0.12 3.40
CA VAL A 504 16.76 -1.13 2.34
C VAL A 504 15.52 -1.11 1.46
N SER A 505 14.35 -0.75 1.98
CA SER A 505 13.12 -0.69 1.18
C SER A 505 13.18 0.42 0.14
N MET A 506 13.72 1.58 0.49
CA MET A 506 13.89 2.69 -0.45
C MET A 506 14.84 2.29 -1.58
N ILE A 507 16.00 1.72 -1.25
CA ILE A 507 16.97 1.29 -2.28
C ILE A 507 16.41 0.16 -3.16
N LEU A 508 15.60 -0.75 -2.61
CA LEU A 508 14.99 -1.83 -3.39
C LEU A 508 13.84 -1.36 -4.28
N GLN A 509 13.02 -0.40 -3.80
CA GLN A 509 11.89 0.16 -4.55
C GLN A 509 12.35 1.11 -5.66
N ASP A 510 13.37 1.92 -5.38
CA ASP A 510 13.97 2.88 -6.31
C ASP A 510 15.07 2.23 -7.18
N GLY A 511 15.17 0.89 -7.17
CA GLY A 511 16.26 0.08 -7.74
C GLY A 511 16.44 0.12 -9.27
N LEU A 512 15.70 0.99 -9.95
CA LEU A 512 15.88 1.39 -11.35
C LEU A 512 15.54 2.88 -11.54
N TYR A 513 15.64 3.74 -10.52
CA TYR A 513 15.20 5.14 -10.63
C TYR A 513 16.24 6.24 -10.38
N GLU A 514 17.37 6.00 -9.72
CA GLU A 514 18.53 6.91 -9.63
C GLU A 514 19.49 6.39 -8.57
N VAL A 515 20.55 5.67 -8.96
CA VAL A 515 21.62 5.23 -8.05
C VAL A 515 22.38 6.43 -7.42
N SER A 516 22.05 7.67 -7.79
CA SER A 516 22.74 8.89 -7.36
C SER A 516 21.87 10.12 -7.13
N ARG A 517 20.55 9.98 -6.88
CA ARG A 517 19.80 11.16 -6.43
C ARG A 517 20.31 11.57 -5.04
N ILE A 518 21.01 12.70 -4.97
CA ILE A 518 20.99 13.52 -3.76
C ILE A 518 19.51 13.83 -3.53
N ILE A 519 18.88 13.14 -2.58
CA ILE A 519 17.47 13.34 -2.27
C ILE A 519 17.31 14.79 -1.79
N THR A 520 16.79 15.66 -2.66
CA THR A 520 16.60 17.08 -2.39
C THR A 520 15.15 17.39 -2.05
N GLY A 521 14.91 18.49 -1.31
CA GLY A 521 13.55 18.92 -0.98
C GLY A 521 12.81 18.01 0.01
N ALA A 522 11.51 17.81 -0.21
CA ALA A 522 10.59 17.15 0.73
C ALA A 522 10.82 15.63 0.88
N GLU A 523 11.45 14.98 -0.11
CA GLU A 523 11.74 13.54 -0.11
C GLU A 523 12.83 13.16 0.90
N ARG A 524 13.66 14.13 1.34
CA ARG A 524 14.75 13.93 2.30
C ARG A 524 14.27 13.56 3.71
N VAL A 525 12.98 13.69 3.97
CA VAL A 525 12.37 13.36 5.26
C VAL A 525 12.55 11.86 5.59
N TYR A 526 12.34 10.95 4.64
CA TYR A 526 12.43 9.51 4.91
C TYR A 526 13.86 9.02 5.19
N PRO A 527 14.89 9.41 4.40
CA PRO A 527 16.28 9.08 4.71
C PRO A 527 16.74 9.66 6.06
N CYS A 528 16.31 10.89 6.39
CA CYS A 528 16.60 11.49 7.68
C CYS A 528 15.94 10.72 8.83
N ILE A 529 14.67 10.30 8.68
CA ILE A 529 13.99 9.47 9.69
C ILE A 529 14.73 8.15 9.88
N ALA A 530 15.10 7.46 8.80
CA ALA A 530 15.84 6.21 8.87
C ALA A 530 17.21 6.38 9.55
N ALA A 531 17.97 7.42 9.17
CA ALA A 531 19.24 7.78 9.78
C ALA A 531 19.11 8.07 11.28
N LEU A 532 18.08 8.83 11.68
CA LEU A 532 17.80 9.13 13.08
C LEU A 532 17.41 7.87 13.87
N LEU A 533 16.60 6.98 13.29
CA LEU A 533 16.23 5.70 13.91
C LEU A 533 17.44 4.79 14.09
N ASN A 534 18.30 4.68 13.08
CA ASN A 534 19.53 3.88 13.13
C ASN A 534 20.51 4.43 14.18
N LEU A 535 20.73 5.75 14.19
CA LEU A 535 21.56 6.44 15.20
C LEU A 535 21.02 6.26 16.61
N ALA A 536 19.71 6.48 16.82
CA ALA A 536 19.06 6.30 18.12
C ALA A 536 19.13 4.84 18.59
N GLY A 537 18.92 3.88 17.69
CA GLY A 537 19.04 2.45 17.97
C GLY A 537 20.46 2.05 18.39
N ALA A 538 21.48 2.48 17.65
CA ALA A 538 22.88 2.19 17.96
C ALA A 538 23.33 2.82 19.29
N LEU A 539 23.00 4.09 19.53
CA LEU A 539 23.33 4.76 20.79
C LEU A 539 22.60 4.15 21.99
N CYS A 540 21.32 3.79 21.83
CA CYS A 540 20.55 3.08 22.86
C CYS A 540 21.19 1.73 23.19
N LEU A 541 21.65 0.99 22.19
CA LEU A 541 22.33 -0.29 22.36
C LEU A 541 23.68 -0.13 23.05
N ALA A 542 24.51 0.83 22.62
CA ALA A 542 25.81 1.12 23.22
C ALA A 542 25.68 1.54 24.70
N TRP A 543 24.71 2.41 25.01
CA TRP A 543 24.40 2.78 26.40
C TRP A 543 23.96 1.58 27.23
N THR A 544 23.12 0.71 26.66
CA THR A 544 22.66 -0.52 27.31
C THR A 544 23.82 -1.47 27.56
N ALA A 545 24.72 -1.64 26.60
CA ALA A 545 25.93 -2.44 26.74
C ALA A 545 26.83 -1.92 27.86
N PHE A 546 27.06 -0.60 27.93
CA PHE A 546 27.82 0.00 29.02
C PHE A 546 27.14 -0.22 30.39
N ASP A 547 25.84 0.01 30.50
CA ASP A 547 25.11 -0.09 31.77
C ASP A 547 25.01 -1.55 32.27
N VAL A 548 24.84 -2.52 31.36
CA VAL A 548 24.81 -3.95 31.69
C VAL A 548 26.21 -4.49 31.99
N VAL A 549 27.19 -4.23 31.12
CA VAL A 549 28.52 -4.85 31.20
C VAL A 549 29.40 -4.20 32.26
N VAL A 550 29.39 -2.87 32.37
CA VAL A 550 30.28 -2.11 33.27
C VAL A 550 29.62 -1.83 34.60
N ARG A 551 28.36 -1.35 34.58
CA ARG A 551 27.63 -0.99 35.81
C ARG A 551 26.84 -2.16 36.41
N GLY A 552 26.69 -3.28 35.69
CA GLY A 552 25.96 -4.46 36.18
C GLY A 552 24.46 -4.24 36.35
N ARG A 553 23.88 -3.21 35.71
CA ARG A 553 22.46 -2.84 35.88
C ARG A 553 21.62 -3.39 34.74
N GLU A 554 21.14 -4.62 34.93
CA GLU A 554 20.11 -5.22 34.07
C GLU A 554 18.72 -4.69 34.45
N LYS A 555 17.93 -4.24 33.46
CA LYS A 555 16.55 -3.76 33.64
C LYS A 555 15.55 -4.73 33.00
N PRO A 556 15.24 -5.85 33.67
CA PRO A 556 14.21 -6.76 33.18
C PRO A 556 12.84 -6.09 33.18
N PHE A 557 11.91 -6.65 32.41
CA PHE A 557 10.50 -6.25 32.51
C PHE A 557 9.98 -6.58 33.92
N ALA A 558 9.21 -5.66 34.51
CA ALA A 558 8.61 -5.87 35.83
C ALA A 558 7.56 -6.99 35.75
N VAL A 559 7.78 -8.07 36.50
CA VAL A 559 6.86 -9.20 36.60
C VAL A 559 5.86 -8.92 37.72
N GLU A 560 4.67 -8.47 37.34
CA GLU A 560 3.53 -8.41 38.27
C GLU A 560 2.69 -9.68 38.08
N THR A 561 2.60 -10.51 39.11
CA THR A 561 1.64 -11.61 39.16
C THR A 561 0.24 -11.02 39.30
N LEU A 562 -0.61 -11.22 38.30
CA LEU A 562 -1.97 -10.69 38.29
C LEU A 562 -3.00 -11.78 38.62
N PRO A 563 -4.10 -11.42 39.29
CA PRO A 563 -5.26 -12.28 39.44
C PRO A 563 -5.87 -12.67 38.07
N ASP A 564 -6.49 -13.84 38.03
CA ASP A 564 -7.10 -14.43 36.83
C ASP A 564 -8.29 -13.57 36.30
N PRO A 565 -8.17 -12.93 35.12
CA PRO A 565 -9.23 -12.10 34.55
C PRO A 565 -10.49 -12.90 34.16
N HIS A 566 -10.42 -14.23 34.13
CA HIS A 566 -11.58 -15.09 33.90
C HIS A 566 -12.59 -15.02 35.07
N LYS A 567 -12.11 -14.88 36.32
CA LYS A 567 -12.96 -14.81 37.51
C LYS A 567 -13.75 -13.50 37.66
N GLU A 568 -13.21 -12.36 37.21
CA GLU A 568 -13.92 -11.07 37.30
C GLU A 568 -15.07 -10.93 36.29
N ARG A 569 -14.92 -11.50 35.08
CA ARG A 569 -15.95 -11.42 34.03
C ARG A 569 -17.21 -12.23 34.36
N LEU A 570 -17.04 -13.30 35.15
CA LEU A 570 -18.13 -14.14 35.66
C LEU A 570 -19.13 -13.36 36.53
N LEU A 571 -18.69 -12.29 37.21
CA LEU A 571 -19.48 -11.59 38.24
C LEU A 571 -20.07 -10.24 37.79
N ALA A 572 -19.58 -9.62 36.71
CA ALA A 572 -20.05 -8.30 36.26
C ALA A 572 -21.37 -8.39 35.44
N PRO A 573 -22.42 -7.56 35.69
CA PRO A 573 -23.71 -7.60 34.99
C PRO A 573 -23.61 -7.30 33.48
N ALA A 574 -24.47 -7.92 32.66
CA ALA A 574 -24.44 -7.79 31.21
C ALA A 574 -25.09 -6.46 30.78
N ASN A 575 -24.26 -5.45 30.45
CA ASN A 575 -24.74 -4.13 30.04
C ASN A 575 -24.88 -4.03 28.51
N TYR A 576 -25.80 -4.80 27.92
CA TYR A 576 -26.04 -4.79 26.47
C TYR A 576 -27.11 -3.77 26.02
N LYS A 577 -27.89 -3.21 26.95
CA LYS A 577 -28.88 -2.18 26.63
C LYS A 577 -28.17 -0.85 26.32
N LEU A 578 -28.79 -0.01 25.49
CA LEU A 578 -28.27 1.31 25.13
C LEU A 578 -28.48 2.34 26.26
N ASN A 579 -29.56 2.19 27.03
CA ASN A 579 -29.96 3.11 28.10
C ASN A 579 -30.01 4.58 27.62
N LEU A 580 -30.79 4.83 26.56
CA LEU A 580 -30.97 6.18 26.02
C LEU A 580 -31.77 7.05 27.00
N LYS A 581 -31.24 8.24 27.25
CA LYS A 581 -31.81 9.32 28.06
C LYS A 581 -32.54 10.29 27.13
N ARG A 582 -33.43 11.14 27.68
CA ARG A 582 -34.08 12.23 26.93
C ARG A 582 -33.08 13.11 26.17
N LEU A 583 -31.93 13.41 26.80
CA LEU A 583 -30.86 14.17 26.17
C LEU A 583 -30.26 13.44 24.94
N ASP A 584 -30.15 12.10 24.97
CA ASP A 584 -29.64 11.35 23.82
C ASP A 584 -30.56 11.56 22.60
N TYR A 585 -31.89 11.52 22.79
CA TYR A 585 -32.86 11.76 21.71
C TYR A 585 -32.80 13.19 21.18
N LEU A 586 -32.65 14.19 22.06
CA LEU A 586 -32.53 15.60 21.65
C LEU A 586 -31.23 15.85 20.85
N LEU A 587 -30.10 15.27 21.27
CA LEU A 587 -28.84 15.41 20.57
C LEU A 587 -28.87 14.74 19.20
N ILE A 588 -29.39 13.51 19.13
CA ILE A 588 -29.61 12.80 17.86
C ILE A 588 -30.49 13.65 16.94
N ALA A 589 -31.68 14.04 17.39
CA ALA A 589 -32.61 14.82 16.57
C ALA A 589 -32.02 16.17 16.14
N GLY A 590 -31.40 16.92 17.05
CA GLY A 590 -30.87 18.25 16.77
C GLY A 590 -29.76 18.24 15.71
N VAL A 591 -28.74 17.40 15.87
CA VAL A 591 -27.63 17.33 14.91
C VAL A 591 -28.09 16.66 13.60
N THR A 592 -28.97 15.65 13.66
CA THR A 592 -29.54 15.07 12.43
C THR A 592 -30.33 16.11 11.64
N VAL A 593 -31.17 16.94 12.27
CA VAL A 593 -31.91 18.01 11.58
C VAL A 593 -30.97 19.05 10.98
N VAL A 594 -29.97 19.53 11.74
CA VAL A 594 -28.99 20.51 11.23
C VAL A 594 -28.22 19.94 10.05
N TYR A 595 -27.76 18.69 10.14
CA TYR A 595 -27.06 18.05 9.04
C TYR A 595 -27.98 17.72 7.87
N SER A 596 -29.26 17.38 8.08
CA SER A 596 -30.24 17.21 7.00
C SER A 596 -30.38 18.48 6.19
N VAL A 597 -30.49 19.66 6.83
CA VAL A 597 -30.51 20.94 6.11
C VAL A 597 -29.25 21.07 5.26
N LEU A 598 -28.07 20.83 5.84
CA LEU A 598 -26.80 20.91 5.12
C LEU A 598 -26.72 19.91 3.94
N ALA A 599 -27.13 18.66 4.14
CA ALA A 599 -27.04 17.58 3.16
C ALA A 599 -27.98 17.81 1.95
N PHE A 600 -29.19 18.32 2.20
CA PHE A 600 -30.17 18.58 1.14
C PHE A 600 -30.03 19.98 0.50
N THR A 601 -29.30 20.91 1.12
CA THR A 601 -29.03 22.23 0.52
C THR A 601 -28.13 22.08 -0.70
N ASN A 602 -28.56 22.61 -1.84
CA ASN A 602 -27.86 22.55 -3.13
C ASN A 602 -27.51 21.12 -3.58
N LEU A 603 -28.35 20.13 -3.25
CA LEU A 603 -28.10 18.73 -3.61
C LEU A 603 -28.12 18.52 -5.14
N GLY A 604 -29.01 19.22 -5.83
CA GLY A 604 -29.18 19.20 -7.28
C GLY A 604 -30.48 19.90 -7.67
N SER A 605 -30.63 20.20 -8.96
CA SER A 605 -31.84 20.78 -9.52
C SER A 605 -33.02 19.82 -9.36
N THR A 606 -34.17 20.35 -8.95
CA THR A 606 -35.47 19.66 -8.96
C THR A 606 -36.18 19.78 -10.31
N LYS A 607 -35.55 20.44 -11.29
CA LYS A 607 -36.03 20.60 -12.65
C LYS A 607 -35.00 20.04 -13.63
N ALA A 608 -35.45 19.22 -14.56
CA ALA A 608 -34.71 18.76 -15.73
C ALA A 608 -35.73 18.29 -16.78
N PRO A 609 -35.40 18.32 -18.07
CA PRO A 609 -36.24 17.76 -19.12
C PRO A 609 -36.63 16.29 -18.84
N GLN A 610 -37.89 15.94 -19.07
CA GLN A 610 -38.47 14.62 -18.88
C GLN A 610 -38.98 13.99 -20.18
N THR A 611 -39.32 14.78 -21.21
CA THR A 611 -39.68 14.29 -22.54
C THR A 611 -38.42 14.14 -23.41
N ALA A 612 -38.50 13.32 -24.47
CA ALA A 612 -37.38 13.13 -25.37
C ALA A 612 -37.82 12.82 -26.79
N TRP A 613 -37.09 13.41 -27.74
CA TRP A 613 -37.11 13.01 -29.14
C TRP A 613 -36.04 11.94 -29.39
N THR A 614 -36.43 10.91 -30.14
CA THR A 614 -35.54 9.84 -30.60
C THR A 614 -35.57 9.74 -32.13
N SER A 615 -34.40 9.79 -32.77
CA SER A 615 -34.28 9.63 -34.22
C SER A 615 -34.75 8.25 -34.69
N SER A 616 -35.50 8.25 -35.79
CA SER A 616 -36.13 7.09 -36.43
C SER A 616 -35.38 6.60 -37.67
N ALA A 617 -34.55 7.45 -38.29
CA ALA A 617 -33.77 7.11 -39.47
C ALA A 617 -32.33 7.69 -39.41
N PRO A 618 -31.34 7.03 -40.06
CA PRO A 618 -30.01 7.62 -40.27
C PRO A 618 -30.12 8.86 -41.17
N GLY A 619 -29.49 9.96 -40.76
CA GLY A 619 -29.57 11.23 -41.48
C GLY A 619 -30.87 12.00 -41.25
N GLU A 620 -31.75 11.57 -40.32
CA GLU A 620 -32.90 12.38 -39.92
C GLU A 620 -32.43 13.74 -39.40
N THR A 621 -33.06 14.81 -39.88
CA THR A 621 -32.70 16.18 -39.51
C THR A 621 -33.84 16.90 -38.83
N VAL A 622 -33.50 17.71 -37.82
CA VAL A 622 -34.41 18.66 -37.19
C VAL A 622 -33.82 20.06 -37.34
N THR A 623 -34.55 20.96 -37.99
CA THR A 623 -34.15 22.35 -38.20
C THR A 623 -34.97 23.29 -37.33
N ILE A 624 -34.28 24.14 -36.57
CA ILE A 624 -34.83 25.14 -35.66
C ILE A 624 -34.59 26.54 -36.23
N ASP A 625 -35.64 27.36 -36.35
CA ASP A 625 -35.60 28.76 -36.81
C ASP A 625 -35.74 29.73 -35.62
N LEU A 626 -34.73 30.59 -35.42
CA LEU A 626 -34.74 31.65 -34.41
C LEU A 626 -35.48 32.92 -34.88
N GLY A 627 -35.97 32.94 -36.12
CA GLY A 627 -36.72 34.03 -36.75
C GLY A 627 -35.83 35.16 -37.28
N THR A 628 -34.70 35.42 -36.63
CA THR A 628 -33.68 36.40 -37.03
C THR A 628 -32.28 35.85 -36.76
N GLU A 629 -31.26 36.47 -37.36
CA GLU A 629 -29.86 36.17 -37.01
C GLU A 629 -29.59 36.56 -35.55
N GLN A 630 -29.09 35.61 -34.76
CA GLN A 630 -28.79 35.78 -33.34
C GLN A 630 -27.40 35.21 -33.04
N THR A 631 -26.74 35.75 -32.01
CA THR A 631 -25.51 35.18 -31.44
C THR A 631 -25.83 34.47 -30.13
N PHE A 632 -25.47 33.19 -30.02
CA PHE A 632 -25.92 32.33 -28.93
C PHE A 632 -24.90 31.25 -28.52
N HIS A 633 -25.01 30.77 -27.28
CA HIS A 633 -24.57 29.43 -26.89
C HIS A 633 -25.69 28.44 -27.16
N MET A 634 -25.45 27.47 -28.05
CA MET A 634 -26.38 26.34 -28.19
C MET A 634 -26.14 25.40 -27.01
N THR A 635 -27.20 25.02 -26.32
CA THR A 635 -27.15 24.03 -25.24
C THR A 635 -28.11 22.89 -25.53
N TYR A 636 -27.73 21.68 -25.11
CA TYR A 636 -28.54 20.50 -25.30
C TYR A 636 -28.48 19.60 -24.06
N TYR A 637 -29.56 18.86 -23.83
CA TYR A 637 -29.70 17.87 -22.79
C TYR A 637 -29.91 16.49 -23.42
N GLY A 638 -28.94 15.62 -23.24
CA GLY A 638 -28.96 14.30 -23.85
C GLY A 638 -29.59 13.21 -22.99
N GLY A 639 -30.30 12.31 -23.65
CA GLY A 639 -30.83 11.08 -23.04
C GLY A 639 -29.87 9.90 -23.17
N VAL A 640 -30.38 8.71 -22.89
CA VAL A 640 -29.65 7.46 -23.19
C VAL A 640 -29.68 7.24 -24.71
N SER A 641 -28.57 7.52 -25.38
CA SER A 641 -28.47 7.52 -26.85
C SER A 641 -27.47 6.49 -27.37
N THR A 642 -27.79 5.83 -28.50
CA THR A 642 -26.86 4.94 -29.22
C THR A 642 -26.24 5.59 -30.46
N SER A 643 -26.57 6.84 -30.75
CA SER A 643 -26.06 7.62 -31.88
C SER A 643 -25.50 8.97 -31.43
N THR A 644 -24.59 9.50 -32.25
CA THR A 644 -24.12 10.89 -32.22
C THR A 644 -24.93 11.76 -33.18
N PHE A 645 -24.63 13.06 -33.19
CA PHE A 645 -25.28 14.03 -34.05
C PHE A 645 -24.33 15.16 -34.44
N THR A 646 -24.53 15.65 -35.65
CA THR A 646 -23.84 16.81 -36.18
C THR A 646 -24.73 18.04 -36.16
N VAL A 647 -24.11 19.22 -36.11
CA VAL A 647 -24.78 20.53 -36.10
C VAL A 647 -24.34 21.32 -37.34
N GLU A 648 -25.31 21.82 -38.07
CA GLU A 648 -25.14 22.69 -39.24
C GLU A 648 -25.84 24.04 -38.97
N LEU A 649 -25.21 25.15 -39.36
CA LEU A 649 -25.72 26.51 -39.15
C LEU A 649 -26.02 27.19 -40.48
N SER A 650 -27.04 28.04 -40.54
CA SER A 650 -27.38 28.80 -41.74
C SER A 650 -28.01 30.16 -41.42
N GLN A 651 -27.79 31.14 -42.30
CA GLN A 651 -28.43 32.46 -42.22
C GLN A 651 -29.70 32.57 -43.07
N ASP A 652 -29.76 31.83 -44.18
CA ASP A 652 -30.81 31.92 -45.20
C ASP A 652 -31.67 30.65 -45.30
N GLY A 653 -31.29 29.56 -44.59
CA GLY A 653 -31.94 28.26 -44.62
C GLY A 653 -31.57 27.41 -45.85
N VAL A 654 -30.73 27.93 -46.74
CA VAL A 654 -30.34 27.29 -48.01
C VAL A 654 -28.85 26.96 -48.03
N THR A 655 -28.01 27.89 -47.57
CA THR A 655 -26.56 27.76 -47.48
C THR A 655 -26.18 27.35 -46.06
N TRP A 656 -25.60 26.17 -45.90
CA TRP A 656 -25.27 25.57 -44.60
C TRP A 656 -23.75 25.53 -44.38
N THR A 657 -23.32 25.68 -43.13
CA THR A 657 -21.93 25.42 -42.74
C THR A 657 -21.59 23.93 -42.87
N GLU A 658 -20.29 23.60 -42.87
CA GLU A 658 -19.85 22.22 -42.72
C GLU A 658 -20.42 21.60 -41.43
N PRO A 659 -20.88 20.34 -41.47
CA PRO A 659 -21.39 19.63 -40.31
C PRO A 659 -20.26 19.31 -39.35
N HIS A 660 -20.41 19.71 -38.09
CA HIS A 660 -19.47 19.37 -37.02
C HIS A 660 -20.14 18.54 -35.94
N GLU A 661 -19.40 17.60 -35.35
CA GLU A 661 -19.92 16.72 -34.30
C GLU A 661 -20.11 17.50 -32.99
N ALA A 662 -21.16 17.17 -32.25
CA ALA A 662 -21.33 17.60 -30.88
C ALA A 662 -20.66 16.61 -29.90
N GLN A 663 -20.28 17.09 -28.71
CA GLN A 663 -19.73 16.25 -27.64
C GLN A 663 -20.80 15.31 -27.04
N PHE A 664 -21.11 14.22 -27.75
CA PHE A 664 -22.17 13.31 -27.36
C PHE A 664 -21.76 11.84 -27.53
N SER A 665 -22.03 11.02 -26.52
CA SER A 665 -21.77 9.57 -26.53
C SER A 665 -22.68 8.87 -25.55
N GLN A 666 -22.66 7.53 -25.54
CA GLN A 666 -23.44 6.75 -24.57
C GLN A 666 -23.19 7.16 -23.11
N GLY A 667 -21.97 7.59 -22.76
CA GLY A 667 -21.62 8.02 -21.38
C GLY A 667 -22.07 9.45 -21.03
N VAL A 668 -22.57 10.21 -22.01
CA VAL A 668 -22.98 11.60 -21.86
C VAL A 668 -24.50 11.66 -21.84
N CYS A 669 -25.10 11.40 -20.68
CA CYS A 669 -26.56 11.46 -20.52
C CYS A 669 -26.96 12.21 -19.24
N PHE A 670 -28.18 12.74 -19.24
CA PHE A 670 -28.78 13.44 -18.10
C PHE A 670 -27.96 14.63 -17.59
N ARG A 671 -27.38 15.42 -18.50
CA ARG A 671 -26.65 16.65 -18.21
C ARG A 671 -26.78 17.65 -19.34
N TRP A 672 -26.76 18.93 -18.97
CA TRP A 672 -26.65 20.04 -19.89
C TRP A 672 -25.21 20.17 -20.39
N LEU A 673 -25.05 20.42 -21.69
CA LEU A 673 -23.79 20.76 -22.31
C LEU A 673 -23.94 21.98 -23.20
N TRP A 674 -22.86 22.75 -23.31
CA TRP A 674 -22.73 23.74 -24.38
C TRP A 674 -22.14 23.07 -25.61
N TYR A 675 -22.68 23.42 -26.76
CA TYR A 675 -22.16 22.95 -28.04
C TYR A 675 -20.75 23.49 -28.26
N GLN A 676 -19.85 22.57 -28.60
CA GLN A 676 -18.50 22.85 -29.01
C GLN A 676 -18.30 22.11 -30.33
N PRO A 677 -17.97 22.79 -31.43
CA PRO A 677 -17.69 22.14 -32.70
C PRO A 677 -16.46 21.23 -32.56
N GLY A 678 -16.58 19.98 -32.98
CA GLY A 678 -15.50 19.01 -32.91
C GLY A 678 -15.59 17.92 -33.97
N GLU A 679 -14.65 17.00 -33.86
CA GLU A 679 -14.58 15.79 -34.66
C GLU A 679 -14.56 14.57 -33.73
N MET A 680 -15.19 13.48 -34.16
CA MET A 680 -15.18 12.21 -33.46
C MET A 680 -14.16 11.28 -34.11
N SER A 681 -13.23 10.72 -33.34
CA SER A 681 -12.30 9.70 -33.86
C SER A 681 -13.02 8.37 -34.12
N ASP A 682 -12.38 7.48 -34.90
CA ASP A 682 -12.83 6.08 -35.07
C ASP A 682 -12.95 5.31 -33.74
N SER A 683 -12.21 5.74 -32.72
CA SER A 683 -12.27 5.21 -31.35
C SER A 683 -13.36 5.83 -30.47
N GLY A 684 -14.18 6.73 -31.01
CA GLY A 684 -15.27 7.40 -30.28
C GLY A 684 -14.81 8.51 -29.32
N LYS A 685 -13.60 9.06 -29.53
CA LYS A 685 -13.08 10.18 -28.74
C LYS A 685 -13.40 11.49 -29.45
N PHE A 686 -14.11 12.37 -28.74
CA PHE A 686 -14.41 13.72 -29.19
C PHE A 686 -13.16 14.62 -29.08
N THR A 687 -12.82 15.30 -30.16
CA THR A 687 -11.73 16.29 -30.20
C THR A 687 -12.30 17.64 -30.64
N PRO A 688 -12.25 18.68 -29.79
CA PRO A 688 -12.77 19.98 -30.15
C PRO A 688 -11.88 20.69 -31.16
N LEU A 689 -12.47 21.42 -32.11
CA LEU A 689 -11.74 22.21 -33.10
C LEU A 689 -11.05 23.44 -32.49
N GLN A 690 -11.59 23.94 -31.38
CA GLN A 690 -11.03 25.06 -30.62
C GLN A 690 -11.30 24.91 -29.13
N SER A 691 -10.41 25.49 -28.30
CA SER A 691 -10.56 25.46 -26.84
C SER A 691 -11.72 26.35 -26.36
N GLY A 692 -12.42 25.89 -25.32
CA GLY A 692 -13.59 26.58 -24.76
C GLY A 692 -14.89 26.38 -25.54
N TYR A 693 -15.95 27.06 -25.12
CA TYR A 693 -17.29 26.98 -25.71
C TYR A 693 -17.60 28.25 -26.50
N PRO A 694 -17.32 28.30 -27.81
CA PRO A 694 -17.55 29.49 -28.64
C PRO A 694 -19.05 29.77 -28.84
N MET A 695 -19.47 31.04 -28.72
CA MET A 695 -20.79 31.45 -29.22
C MET A 695 -20.86 31.32 -30.74
N GLN A 696 -22.02 30.95 -31.24
CA GLN A 696 -22.31 30.79 -32.66
C GLN A 696 -23.23 31.92 -33.12
N THR A 697 -23.15 32.31 -34.39
CA THR A 697 -24.06 33.29 -34.98
C THR A 697 -24.80 32.64 -36.16
N ALA A 698 -26.12 32.51 -36.03
CA ALA A 698 -26.97 31.91 -37.06
C ALA A 698 -28.45 32.32 -36.87
N ARG A 699 -29.26 32.14 -37.91
CA ARG A 699 -30.73 32.15 -37.81
C ARG A 699 -31.31 30.74 -37.70
N TYR A 700 -30.79 29.83 -38.52
CA TYR A 700 -31.23 28.44 -38.59
C TYR A 700 -30.17 27.51 -38.03
N VAL A 701 -30.60 26.55 -37.21
CA VAL A 701 -29.75 25.50 -36.63
C VAL A 701 -30.34 24.15 -37.00
N ARG A 702 -29.56 23.31 -37.65
CA ARG A 702 -29.97 21.96 -38.06
C ARG A 702 -29.18 20.92 -37.30
N LEU A 703 -29.90 20.02 -36.65
CA LEU A 703 -29.37 18.84 -35.99
C LEU A 703 -29.54 17.66 -36.93
N ARG A 704 -28.49 16.89 -37.15
CA ARG A 704 -28.52 15.70 -38.02
C ARG A 704 -28.11 14.47 -37.24
N ALA A 705 -28.99 13.47 -37.19
CA ALA A 705 -28.68 12.19 -36.55
C ALA A 705 -27.80 11.33 -37.46
N GLU A 706 -26.67 10.84 -36.96
CA GLU A 706 -25.80 9.95 -37.74
C GLU A 706 -26.41 8.56 -37.94
N ARG A 707 -27.15 8.07 -36.93
CA ARG A 707 -27.81 6.77 -36.92
C ARG A 707 -29.17 6.86 -36.19
N VAL A 708 -29.94 5.78 -36.29
CA VAL A 708 -31.16 5.57 -35.50
C VAL A 708 -30.81 5.49 -34.01
N GLY A 709 -31.65 6.06 -33.15
CA GLY A 709 -31.51 6.00 -31.70
C GLY A 709 -30.73 7.17 -31.07
N LEU A 710 -30.59 8.29 -31.79
CA LEU A 710 -30.19 9.56 -31.18
C LEU A 710 -31.31 10.03 -30.26
N THR A 711 -31.06 10.11 -28.94
CA THR A 711 -32.06 10.59 -27.98
C THR A 711 -31.63 11.89 -27.33
N LEU A 712 -32.38 12.96 -27.58
CA LEU A 712 -32.19 14.28 -26.98
C LEU A 712 -33.49 14.68 -26.28
N HIS A 713 -33.37 15.24 -25.09
CA HIS A 713 -34.53 15.69 -24.32
C HIS A 713 -34.86 17.15 -24.58
N GLU A 714 -33.86 18.01 -24.75
CA GLU A 714 -34.10 19.45 -24.89
C GLU A 714 -32.92 20.12 -25.58
N VAL A 715 -33.19 21.15 -26.39
CA VAL A 715 -32.21 22.01 -27.05
C VAL A 715 -32.64 23.46 -26.87
N ALA A 716 -31.72 24.31 -26.43
CA ALA A 716 -32.00 25.73 -26.22
C ALA A 716 -30.84 26.60 -26.70
N PHE A 717 -31.13 27.88 -26.86
CA PHE A 717 -30.17 28.88 -27.33
C PHE A 717 -30.10 30.00 -26.31
N LEU A 718 -28.91 30.26 -25.78
CA LEU A 718 -28.69 31.21 -24.69
C LEU A 718 -27.92 32.43 -25.21
N ASP A 719 -28.30 33.62 -24.76
CA ASP A 719 -27.51 34.84 -24.99
C ASP A 719 -26.24 34.90 -24.12
N GLU A 720 -25.46 35.98 -24.24
CA GLU A 720 -24.25 36.21 -23.43
C GLU A 720 -24.50 36.22 -21.91
N ASN A 721 -25.74 36.48 -21.48
CA ASN A 721 -26.12 36.54 -20.07
C ASN A 721 -26.77 35.22 -19.57
N GLY A 722 -26.88 34.20 -20.43
CA GLY A 722 -27.53 32.93 -20.12
C GLY A 722 -29.06 32.98 -20.17
N ALA A 723 -29.66 33.96 -20.85
CA ALA A 723 -31.10 34.03 -21.07
C ALA A 723 -31.50 33.24 -22.34
N VAL A 724 -32.62 32.50 -22.24
CA VAL A 724 -33.14 31.68 -23.35
C VAL A 724 -33.72 32.57 -24.46
N LEU A 725 -33.26 32.36 -25.69
CA LEU A 725 -33.74 33.04 -26.90
C LEU A 725 -35.03 32.39 -27.41
N PRO A 726 -35.99 33.17 -27.95
CA PRO A 726 -37.24 32.63 -28.47
C PRO A 726 -37.03 31.84 -29.77
N ILE A 727 -37.73 30.72 -29.88
CA ILE A 727 -37.75 29.88 -31.09
C ILE A 727 -38.99 30.23 -31.91
N SER A 728 -38.80 30.55 -33.20
CA SER A 728 -39.88 30.97 -34.11
C SER A 728 -40.54 29.80 -34.84
N GLY A 729 -39.81 28.71 -35.06
CA GLY A 729 -40.35 27.51 -35.71
C GLY A 729 -39.40 26.33 -35.63
N ILE A 730 -39.95 25.13 -35.81
CA ILE A 730 -39.20 23.88 -35.86
C ILE A 730 -39.78 22.99 -36.97
N SER A 731 -38.91 22.31 -37.72
CA SER A 731 -39.27 21.42 -38.83
C SER A 731 -38.38 20.19 -38.87
N ARG A 732 -38.86 19.09 -39.43
CA ARG A 732 -38.14 17.81 -39.54
C ARG A 732 -38.12 17.31 -40.98
N ASP A 733 -37.02 16.67 -41.37
CA ASP A 733 -36.88 15.98 -42.66
C ASP A 733 -36.13 14.64 -42.51
N GLY A 734 -36.38 13.70 -43.42
CA GLY A 734 -35.67 12.41 -43.48
C GLY A 734 -36.08 11.37 -42.43
N ALA A 735 -37.22 11.53 -41.75
CA ALA A 735 -37.71 10.60 -40.73
C ALA A 735 -38.39 9.35 -41.32
N ALA A 736 -38.32 8.23 -40.60
CA ALA A 736 -39.14 7.04 -40.84
C ALA A 736 -40.46 7.17 -40.06
N GLU A 737 -41.51 7.69 -40.72
CA GLU A 737 -42.78 8.09 -40.08
C GLU A 737 -43.44 7.01 -39.20
N GLU A 738 -43.20 5.72 -39.44
CA GLU A 738 -43.72 4.62 -38.62
C GLU A 738 -43.11 4.58 -37.20
N PHE A 739 -41.85 5.02 -37.06
CA PHE A 739 -41.08 4.99 -35.80
C PHE A 739 -40.72 6.39 -35.30
N ALA A 740 -41.22 7.41 -35.99
CA ALA A 740 -40.94 8.81 -35.72
C ALA A 740 -41.55 9.24 -34.38
N THR A 741 -40.71 9.76 -33.49
CA THR A 741 -41.16 10.47 -32.28
C THR A 741 -41.52 11.91 -32.61
N ASP A 742 -42.31 12.55 -31.75
CA ASP A 742 -42.65 13.97 -31.92
C ASP A 742 -41.38 14.82 -31.74
N PHE A 743 -40.99 15.53 -32.80
CA PHE A 743 -39.78 16.35 -32.82
C PHE A 743 -39.95 17.70 -32.10
N THR A 744 -41.19 18.09 -31.79
CA THR A 744 -41.46 19.29 -30.99
C THR A 744 -41.05 19.11 -29.53
N LEU A 745 -40.83 17.86 -29.09
CA LEU A 745 -40.28 17.51 -27.77
C LEU A 745 -38.80 17.90 -27.59
N LEU A 746 -38.17 18.52 -28.58
CA LEU A 746 -36.82 19.08 -28.43
C LEU A 746 -36.83 20.48 -27.83
N THR A 747 -37.99 21.13 -27.80
CA THR A 747 -38.14 22.55 -27.45
C THR A 747 -39.33 22.83 -26.53
N ASP A 748 -39.91 21.80 -25.90
CA ASP A 748 -41.15 21.89 -25.10
C ASP A 748 -40.93 22.27 -23.63
N GLU A 749 -39.77 21.97 -23.04
CA GLU A 749 -39.45 22.21 -21.62
C GLU A 749 -38.36 23.29 -21.42
N GLN A 750 -38.40 24.35 -22.23
CA GLN A 750 -37.45 25.49 -22.16
C GLN A 750 -37.35 26.17 -20.78
N ASP A 751 -38.35 26.01 -19.89
CA ASP A 751 -38.29 26.54 -18.52
C ASP A 751 -37.36 25.75 -17.58
N THR A 752 -36.83 24.62 -18.05
CA THR A 752 -35.87 23.77 -17.33
C THR A 752 -34.41 24.12 -17.62
N VAL A 753 -34.15 24.95 -18.64
CA VAL A 753 -32.82 25.30 -19.15
C VAL A 753 -32.07 26.16 -18.12
N PRO A 754 -30.88 25.75 -17.65
CA PRO A 754 -30.05 26.56 -16.76
C PRO A 754 -29.24 27.60 -17.55
N PRO A 755 -28.78 28.69 -16.91
CA PRO A 755 -27.94 29.69 -17.57
C PRO A 755 -26.58 29.14 -18.02
N TYR A 756 -26.07 28.10 -17.34
CA TYR A 756 -24.84 27.39 -17.70
C TYR A 756 -24.82 25.96 -17.13
N PRO A 757 -24.10 25.01 -17.77
CA PRO A 757 -23.85 23.67 -17.22
C PRO A 757 -23.13 23.68 -15.87
N SER A 758 -23.58 22.86 -14.92
CA SER A 758 -22.94 22.74 -13.61
C SER A 758 -23.18 21.38 -12.94
N TYR A 759 -22.46 21.10 -11.85
CA TYR A 759 -22.75 19.92 -11.00
C TYR A 759 -24.21 19.86 -10.53
N TYR A 760 -24.87 21.02 -10.45
CA TYR A 760 -26.24 21.16 -9.94
C TYR A 760 -27.29 20.68 -10.96
N ASN A 761 -27.00 20.75 -12.27
CA ASN A 761 -27.98 20.53 -13.33
C ASN A 761 -27.68 19.31 -14.22
N GLY A 762 -26.70 18.50 -13.88
CA GLY A 762 -26.38 17.29 -14.64
C GLY A 762 -25.62 16.24 -13.85
N THR A 763 -25.48 15.07 -14.47
CA THR A 763 -24.60 13.99 -14.01
C THR A 763 -23.12 14.39 -14.11
N TYR A 764 -22.32 13.90 -13.17
CA TYR A 764 -20.86 13.98 -13.18
C TYR A 764 -20.28 12.74 -12.50
N PHE A 765 -19.01 12.44 -12.76
CA PHE A 765 -18.33 11.25 -12.23
C PHE A 765 -19.18 9.97 -12.41
N ASP A 766 -19.23 9.08 -11.43
CA ASP A 766 -19.92 7.79 -11.50
C ASP A 766 -21.46 7.87 -11.50
N GLU A 767 -22.06 9.06 -11.48
CA GLU A 767 -23.52 9.20 -11.64
C GLU A 767 -24.00 8.70 -13.01
N ILE A 768 -23.15 8.79 -14.04
CA ILE A 768 -23.44 8.27 -15.38
C ILE A 768 -23.69 6.76 -15.39
N TYR A 769 -23.16 6.04 -14.41
CA TYR A 769 -23.32 4.60 -14.29
C TYR A 769 -24.55 4.27 -13.45
N HIS A 770 -24.61 4.80 -12.24
CA HIS A 770 -25.59 4.35 -11.26
C HIS A 770 -26.96 5.02 -11.41
N ALA A 771 -27.02 6.33 -11.66
CA ALA A 771 -28.28 7.04 -11.88
C ALA A 771 -28.93 6.60 -13.19
N ARG A 772 -28.12 6.46 -14.25
CA ARG A 772 -28.55 5.88 -15.52
C ARG A 772 -29.10 4.47 -15.35
N THR A 773 -28.38 3.59 -14.66
CA THR A 773 -28.85 2.20 -14.47
C THR A 773 -30.15 2.16 -13.65
N ALA A 774 -30.33 3.04 -12.66
CA ALA A 774 -31.59 3.16 -11.93
C ALA A 774 -32.74 3.62 -12.85
N TYR A 775 -32.49 4.56 -13.76
CA TYR A 775 -33.44 4.95 -14.82
C TYR A 775 -33.76 3.78 -15.76
N GLU A 776 -32.76 3.01 -16.20
CA GLU A 776 -32.95 1.85 -17.07
C GLU A 776 -33.77 0.75 -16.38
N HIS A 777 -33.53 0.50 -15.09
CA HIS A 777 -34.34 -0.43 -14.27
C HIS A 777 -35.81 0.00 -14.18
N LEU A 778 -36.08 1.30 -14.02
CA LEU A 778 -37.44 1.84 -13.98
C LEU A 778 -38.17 1.66 -15.32
N ASN A 779 -37.45 1.80 -16.43
CA ASN A 779 -38.00 1.70 -17.79
C ASN A 779 -37.95 0.26 -18.36
N GLY A 780 -37.41 -0.71 -17.63
CA GLY A 780 -37.30 -2.09 -18.08
C GLY A 780 -36.34 -2.28 -19.26
N THR A 781 -35.34 -1.41 -19.41
CA THR A 781 -34.32 -1.46 -20.46
C THR A 781 -33.03 -2.11 -19.96
N SER A 782 -32.15 -2.52 -20.89
CA SER A 782 -30.87 -3.12 -20.53
C SER A 782 -30.03 -2.14 -19.69
N ALA A 783 -29.42 -2.67 -18.62
CA ALA A 783 -28.59 -1.90 -17.70
C ALA A 783 -27.19 -1.65 -18.26
N TYR A 784 -26.75 -0.40 -18.19
CA TYR A 784 -25.42 0.04 -18.60
C TYR A 784 -24.33 -0.43 -17.63
N GLU A 785 -24.56 -0.27 -16.32
CA GLU A 785 -23.61 -0.71 -15.29
C GLU A 785 -24.09 -2.00 -14.60
N TRP A 786 -23.38 -3.09 -14.87
CA TRP A 786 -23.67 -4.44 -14.39
C TRP A 786 -22.56 -5.01 -13.48
N THR A 787 -21.50 -4.26 -13.22
CA THR A 787 -20.29 -4.69 -12.50
C THR A 787 -20.48 -4.69 -10.98
N HIS A 788 -21.57 -4.11 -10.46
CA HIS A 788 -21.94 -4.10 -9.06
C HIS A 788 -23.34 -4.68 -8.75
N PRO A 789 -23.53 -5.27 -7.57
CA PRO A 789 -24.84 -5.69 -7.08
C PRO A 789 -25.89 -4.55 -7.13
N PRO A 790 -27.15 -4.86 -7.44
CA PRO A 790 -28.12 -3.85 -7.87
C PRO A 790 -28.85 -3.09 -6.75
N LEU A 791 -28.81 -3.52 -5.48
CA LEU A 791 -29.69 -2.95 -4.44
C LEU A 791 -29.51 -1.43 -4.26
N GLY A 792 -28.28 -0.91 -4.35
CA GLY A 792 -28.04 0.53 -4.27
C GLY A 792 -28.74 1.30 -5.39
N LYS A 793 -28.69 0.78 -6.62
CA LYS A 793 -29.36 1.32 -7.81
C LYS A 793 -30.89 1.19 -7.68
N VAL A 794 -31.38 0.07 -7.14
CA VAL A 794 -32.81 -0.16 -6.87
C VAL A 794 -33.36 0.83 -5.83
N LEU A 795 -32.60 1.14 -4.78
CA LEU A 795 -33.01 2.17 -3.81
C LEU A 795 -33.02 3.56 -4.43
N MET A 796 -32.08 3.86 -5.33
CA MET A 796 -32.02 5.13 -6.07
C MET A 796 -33.27 5.37 -6.93
N MET A 797 -33.87 4.31 -7.50
CA MET A 797 -35.14 4.41 -8.24
C MET A 797 -36.26 5.05 -7.42
N ILE A 798 -36.26 4.91 -6.09
CA ILE A 798 -37.27 5.53 -5.22
C ILE A 798 -37.17 7.05 -5.32
N GLY A 799 -35.96 7.60 -5.30
CA GLY A 799 -35.73 9.04 -5.45
C GLY A 799 -36.15 9.55 -6.82
N ILE A 800 -35.76 8.84 -7.89
CA ILE A 800 -36.16 9.17 -9.26
C ILE A 800 -37.69 9.11 -9.42
N LYS A 801 -38.36 8.11 -8.85
CA LYS A 801 -39.82 7.98 -8.93
C LYS A 801 -40.57 9.06 -8.17
N LEU A 802 -39.99 9.60 -7.08
CA LEU A 802 -40.61 10.65 -6.28
C LEU A 802 -40.41 12.06 -6.87
N PHE A 803 -39.26 12.32 -7.52
CA PHE A 803 -38.85 13.66 -7.93
C PHE A 803 -38.53 13.80 -9.43
N GLY A 804 -38.81 12.77 -10.23
CA GLY A 804 -38.46 12.70 -11.64
C GLY A 804 -36.98 12.34 -11.88
N MET A 805 -36.60 12.18 -13.14
CA MET A 805 -35.20 11.99 -13.54
C MET A 805 -34.48 13.35 -13.47
N THR A 806 -34.23 13.81 -12.26
CA THR A 806 -33.61 15.11 -11.95
C THR A 806 -32.40 14.92 -11.03
N PRO A 807 -31.39 15.82 -11.07
CA PRO A 807 -30.23 15.78 -10.17
C PRO A 807 -30.57 15.62 -8.69
N PHE A 808 -31.61 16.32 -8.24
CA PHE A 808 -32.13 16.13 -6.89
C PHE A 808 -32.67 14.71 -6.68
N GLY A 809 -33.48 14.20 -7.60
CA GLY A 809 -34.15 12.92 -7.49
C GLY A 809 -33.20 11.73 -7.36
N TRP A 810 -32.17 11.63 -8.21
CA TRP A 810 -31.23 10.51 -8.14
C TRP A 810 -30.24 10.60 -6.96
N ARG A 811 -29.92 11.81 -6.47
CA ARG A 811 -29.06 12.01 -5.29
C ARG A 811 -29.80 11.84 -3.95
N PHE A 812 -31.12 12.02 -3.95
CA PHE A 812 -31.94 12.08 -2.74
C PHE A 812 -31.74 10.89 -1.79
N MET A 813 -31.82 9.66 -2.31
CA MET A 813 -31.74 8.46 -1.46
C MET A 813 -30.33 8.22 -0.90
N GLY A 814 -29.28 8.62 -1.62
CA GLY A 814 -27.90 8.63 -1.11
C GLY A 814 -27.77 9.58 0.08
N ALA A 815 -28.31 10.79 -0.04
CA ALA A 815 -28.28 11.79 1.01
C ALA A 815 -29.09 11.35 2.25
N VAL A 816 -30.24 10.70 2.06
CA VAL A 816 -31.00 10.08 3.16
C VAL A 816 -30.15 9.05 3.90
N MET A 817 -29.42 8.17 3.20
CA MET A 817 -28.53 7.22 3.85
C MET A 817 -27.43 7.93 4.65
N GLY A 818 -26.82 8.98 4.09
CA GLY A 818 -25.85 9.82 4.79
C GLY A 818 -26.39 10.42 6.09
N VAL A 819 -27.61 10.97 6.06
CA VAL A 819 -28.31 11.49 7.25
C VAL A 819 -28.56 10.39 8.28
N LEU A 820 -28.97 9.20 7.84
CA LEU A 820 -29.24 8.05 8.72
C LEU A 820 -27.97 7.42 9.31
N MET A 821 -26.80 7.61 8.69
CA MET A 821 -25.53 7.16 9.30
C MET A 821 -25.25 7.88 10.62
N LEU A 822 -25.65 9.14 10.78
CA LEU A 822 -25.41 9.92 12.01
C LEU A 822 -26.04 9.28 13.27
N PRO A 823 -27.36 9.01 13.32
CA PRO A 823 -27.95 8.33 14.47
C PRO A 823 -27.34 6.94 14.66
N VAL A 824 -27.03 6.20 13.60
CA VAL A 824 -26.36 4.89 13.73
C VAL A 824 -24.98 5.02 14.36
N MET A 825 -24.20 6.04 13.99
CA MET A 825 -22.89 6.34 14.58
C MET A 825 -23.00 6.65 16.07
N TYR A 826 -24.00 7.45 16.45
CA TYR A 826 -24.31 7.72 17.84
C TYR A 826 -24.60 6.43 18.60
N LEU A 827 -25.46 5.57 18.03
CA LEU A 827 -25.85 4.30 18.63
C LEU A 827 -24.68 3.33 18.73
N LEU A 828 -23.78 3.28 17.74
CA LEU A 828 -22.55 2.48 17.78
C LEU A 828 -21.65 2.92 18.94
N ALA A 829 -21.32 4.21 19.00
CA ALA A 829 -20.53 4.78 20.07
C ALA A 829 -21.21 4.59 21.44
N LYS A 830 -22.55 4.69 21.50
CA LYS A 830 -23.33 4.47 22.71
C LYS A 830 -23.30 3.00 23.12
N GLN A 831 -23.40 2.07 22.18
CA GLN A 831 -23.35 0.64 22.45
C GLN A 831 -22.00 0.24 23.03
N LEU A 832 -20.91 0.88 22.58
CA LEU A 832 -19.55 0.60 23.02
C LEU A 832 -19.18 1.28 24.35
N THR A 833 -19.47 2.57 24.50
CA THR A 833 -19.02 3.39 25.65
C THR A 833 -20.09 3.61 26.72
N LYS A 834 -21.37 3.44 26.36
CA LYS A 834 -22.55 3.76 27.19
C LYS A 834 -22.65 5.23 27.60
N ARG A 835 -21.92 6.14 26.95
CA ARG A 835 -21.76 7.55 27.38
C ARG A 835 -22.28 8.52 26.31
N THR A 836 -23.16 9.43 26.74
CA THR A 836 -23.85 10.41 25.88
C THR A 836 -22.90 11.42 25.22
N ASP A 837 -21.94 11.96 25.98
CA ASP A 837 -20.97 12.95 25.49
C ASP A 837 -20.03 12.37 24.42
N LEU A 838 -19.50 11.16 24.65
CA LEU A 838 -18.68 10.45 23.67
C LEU A 838 -19.46 10.08 22.40
N SER A 839 -20.71 9.63 22.55
CA SER A 839 -21.60 9.35 21.41
C SER A 839 -21.90 10.59 20.58
N CYS A 840 -22.12 11.74 21.24
CA CYS A 840 -22.36 13.00 20.56
C CYS A 840 -21.13 13.45 19.77
N ILE A 841 -19.93 13.36 20.36
CA ILE A 841 -18.68 13.68 19.67
C ILE A 841 -18.51 12.79 18.44
N ALA A 842 -18.71 11.47 18.57
CA ALA A 842 -18.59 10.55 17.46
C ALA A 842 -19.52 10.90 16.28
N MET A 843 -20.76 11.26 16.59
CA MET A 843 -21.76 11.64 15.60
C MET A 843 -21.44 12.98 14.92
N VAL A 844 -20.98 13.97 15.69
CA VAL A 844 -20.59 15.27 15.17
C VAL A 844 -19.33 15.16 14.30
N LEU A 845 -18.35 14.34 14.67
CA LEU A 845 -17.16 14.11 13.85
C LEU A 845 -17.50 13.45 12.51
N LEU A 846 -18.47 12.53 12.48
CA LEU A 846 -18.93 11.96 11.22
C LEU A 846 -19.67 13.02 10.37
N ALA A 847 -20.51 13.84 10.99
CA ALA A 847 -21.22 14.93 10.31
C ALA A 847 -20.29 16.02 9.74
N LEU A 848 -19.09 16.17 10.31
CA LEU A 848 -18.06 17.12 9.87
C LEU A 848 -16.98 16.46 9.01
N ASP A 849 -17.11 15.18 8.67
CA ASP A 849 -16.18 14.51 7.77
C ASP A 849 -16.49 14.87 6.31
N SER A 850 -15.49 15.39 5.59
CA SER A 850 -15.66 15.88 4.22
C SER A 850 -16.07 14.75 3.27
N MET A 851 -15.49 13.56 3.40
CA MET A 851 -15.84 12.40 2.57
C MET A 851 -17.25 11.91 2.85
N HIS A 852 -17.68 11.87 4.12
CA HIS A 852 -19.08 11.58 4.45
C HIS A 852 -20.04 12.56 3.78
N PHE A 853 -19.73 13.85 3.80
CA PHE A 853 -20.55 14.87 3.14
C PHE A 853 -20.57 14.70 1.61
N THR A 854 -19.42 14.55 0.96
CA THR A 854 -19.35 14.48 -0.50
C THR A 854 -19.89 13.17 -1.05
N GLN A 855 -19.50 12.03 -0.50
CA GLN A 855 -19.94 10.74 -1.02
C GLN A 855 -21.41 10.43 -0.77
N THR A 856 -22.03 11.05 0.24
CA THR A 856 -23.47 10.87 0.48
C THR A 856 -24.34 11.79 -0.37
N ARG A 857 -23.76 12.81 -1.00
CA ARG A 857 -24.49 13.76 -1.85
C ARG A 857 -24.42 13.46 -3.34
N ILE A 858 -23.54 12.56 -3.77
CA ILE A 858 -23.46 12.07 -5.15
C ILE A 858 -24.24 10.76 -5.28
N ALA A 859 -24.83 10.50 -6.45
CA ALA A 859 -25.55 9.27 -6.74
C ALA A 859 -24.62 8.07 -7.00
N THR A 860 -23.91 7.63 -5.96
CA THR A 860 -23.10 6.41 -5.95
C THR A 860 -23.67 5.36 -4.99
N ILE A 861 -23.26 4.11 -5.18
CA ILE A 861 -23.74 2.99 -4.35
C ILE A 861 -23.05 2.88 -2.98
N ASP A 862 -21.99 3.66 -2.73
CA ASP A 862 -21.16 3.58 -1.52
C ASP A 862 -21.91 3.96 -0.25
N SER A 863 -22.79 4.95 -0.33
CA SER A 863 -23.59 5.42 0.81
C SER A 863 -24.51 4.34 1.37
N TYR A 864 -25.09 3.51 0.52
CA TYR A 864 -25.98 2.43 0.94
C TYR A 864 -25.22 1.33 1.68
N VAL A 865 -24.11 0.86 1.09
CA VAL A 865 -23.33 -0.24 1.69
C VAL A 865 -22.70 0.16 3.03
N VAL A 866 -22.18 1.39 3.16
CA VAL A 866 -21.59 1.85 4.43
C VAL A 866 -22.65 1.95 5.53
N PHE A 867 -23.85 2.45 5.21
CA PHE A 867 -24.95 2.49 6.18
C PHE A 867 -25.30 1.09 6.67
N PHE A 868 -25.47 0.12 5.76
CA PHE A 868 -25.78 -1.26 6.14
C PHE A 868 -24.64 -1.93 6.93
N ILE A 869 -23.37 -1.63 6.60
CA ILE A 869 -22.20 -2.09 7.36
C ILE A 869 -22.28 -1.59 8.82
N MET A 870 -22.54 -0.30 9.02
CA MET A 870 -22.64 0.29 10.37
C MET A 870 -23.76 -0.38 11.18
N VAL A 871 -24.92 -0.63 10.56
CA VAL A 871 -26.07 -1.23 11.24
C VAL A 871 -25.82 -2.71 11.59
N MET A 872 -25.24 -3.51 10.70
CA MET A 872 -24.95 -4.90 11.03
C MET A 872 -23.89 -5.02 12.14
N TYR A 873 -22.89 -4.13 12.17
CA TYR A 873 -21.93 -4.07 13.28
C TYR A 873 -22.60 -3.65 14.59
N LEU A 874 -23.53 -2.70 14.58
CA LEU A 874 -24.28 -2.30 15.79
C LEU A 874 -24.98 -3.50 16.44
N PHE A 875 -25.65 -4.32 15.63
CA PHE A 875 -26.35 -5.50 16.12
C PHE A 875 -25.38 -6.63 16.54
N MET A 876 -24.29 -6.85 15.80
CA MET A 876 -23.26 -7.81 16.21
C MET A 876 -22.62 -7.42 17.55
N ILE A 877 -22.27 -6.15 17.75
CA ILE A 877 -21.72 -5.65 19.01
C ILE A 877 -22.69 -5.91 20.16
N ARG A 878 -23.98 -5.66 19.93
CA ARG A 878 -25.02 -5.95 20.92
C ARG A 878 -25.08 -7.45 21.25
N TYR A 879 -25.02 -8.33 20.26
CA TYR A 879 -24.96 -9.78 20.48
C TYR A 879 -23.72 -10.20 21.28
N VAL A 880 -22.56 -9.64 20.94
CA VAL A 880 -21.27 -9.90 21.62
C VAL A 880 -21.32 -9.51 23.11
N GLN A 881 -22.11 -8.50 23.49
CA GLN A 881 -22.32 -8.07 24.88
C GLN A 881 -23.36 -8.90 25.65
N MET A 882 -24.09 -9.82 25.01
CA MET A 882 -25.07 -10.70 25.65
C MET A 882 -24.46 -12.04 26.08
N SER A 883 -25.09 -12.69 27.08
CA SER A 883 -24.66 -14.00 27.61
C SER A 883 -25.84 -14.97 27.77
N PHE A 884 -25.62 -16.23 27.38
CA PHE A 884 -26.57 -17.35 27.52
C PHE A 884 -26.86 -17.74 28.97
N PHE A 885 -26.03 -17.28 29.91
CA PHE A 885 -26.20 -17.52 31.35
C PHE A 885 -27.32 -16.68 31.96
N ARG A 886 -27.57 -15.49 31.40
CA ARG A 886 -28.48 -14.51 32.00
C ARG A 886 -29.71 -14.24 31.15
N GLU A 887 -29.58 -14.33 29.83
CA GLU A 887 -30.67 -14.03 28.91
C GLU A 887 -31.21 -15.30 28.24
N PRO A 888 -32.52 -15.37 27.97
CA PRO A 888 -33.12 -16.45 27.19
C PRO A 888 -32.58 -16.42 25.75
N LEU A 889 -32.38 -17.61 25.17
CA LEU A 889 -31.74 -17.80 23.86
C LEU A 889 -32.40 -16.93 22.76
N TRP A 890 -33.72 -16.93 22.66
CA TRP A 890 -34.46 -16.14 21.66
C TRP A 890 -34.09 -14.65 21.66
N LYS A 891 -33.90 -14.02 22.83
CA LYS A 891 -33.49 -12.61 22.90
C LYS A 891 -32.10 -12.36 22.32
N THR A 892 -31.21 -13.36 22.38
CA THR A 892 -29.88 -13.28 21.77
C THR A 892 -29.91 -13.50 20.26
N LEU A 893 -30.92 -14.23 19.75
CA LEU A 893 -31.09 -14.47 18.32
C LEU A 893 -31.61 -13.25 17.56
N VAL A 894 -32.37 -12.35 18.20
CA VAL A 894 -32.88 -11.12 17.57
C VAL A 894 -31.76 -10.21 17.02
N PRO A 895 -30.77 -9.74 17.82
CA PRO A 895 -29.67 -8.94 17.28
C PRO A 895 -28.83 -9.74 16.27
N LEU A 896 -28.70 -11.05 16.44
CA LEU A 896 -27.97 -11.89 15.51
C LEU A 896 -28.66 -11.97 14.13
N GLY A 897 -29.99 -12.14 14.11
CA GLY A 897 -30.80 -12.15 12.90
C GLY A 897 -30.85 -10.79 12.21
N LEU A 898 -30.96 -9.69 12.97
CA LEU A 898 -30.87 -8.34 12.41
C LEU A 898 -29.49 -8.07 11.82
N SER A 899 -28.41 -8.52 12.47
CA SER A 899 -27.06 -8.45 11.89
C SER A 899 -26.98 -9.18 10.56
N GLY A 900 -27.54 -10.39 10.45
CA GLY A 900 -27.59 -11.16 9.21
C GLY A 900 -28.45 -10.53 8.10
N LEU A 901 -29.60 -9.93 8.48
CA LEU A 901 -30.47 -9.20 7.56
C LEU A 901 -29.74 -8.03 6.90
N PHE A 902 -29.11 -7.17 7.70
CA PHE A 902 -28.37 -6.01 7.19
C PHE A 902 -27.08 -6.41 6.46
N MET A 903 -26.50 -7.57 6.79
CA MET A 903 -25.44 -8.16 5.98
C MET A 903 -25.92 -8.50 4.56
N GLY A 904 -27.13 -9.06 4.42
CA GLY A 904 -27.74 -9.29 3.10
C GLY A 904 -27.92 -8.02 2.29
N PHE A 905 -28.40 -6.94 2.91
CA PHE A 905 -28.51 -5.63 2.25
C PHE A 905 -27.15 -5.05 1.86
N ALA A 906 -26.12 -5.22 2.71
CA ALA A 906 -24.76 -4.79 2.38
C ALA A 906 -24.21 -5.54 1.14
N TRP A 907 -24.34 -6.88 1.11
CA TRP A 907 -23.88 -7.70 -0.03
C TRP A 907 -24.58 -7.31 -1.32
N ALA A 908 -25.91 -7.14 -1.26
CA ALA A 908 -26.71 -6.78 -2.41
C ALA A 908 -26.46 -5.35 -2.91
N SER A 909 -25.76 -4.51 -2.14
CA SER A 909 -25.39 -3.15 -2.55
C SER A 909 -23.99 -3.07 -3.15
N LYS A 910 -22.98 -3.68 -2.51
CA LYS A 910 -21.58 -3.72 -3.00
C LYS A 910 -20.81 -4.84 -2.31
N TRP A 911 -19.85 -5.47 -2.99
CA TRP A 911 -19.03 -6.55 -2.42
C TRP A 911 -18.15 -6.14 -1.23
N THR A 912 -17.95 -4.85 -0.99
CA THR A 912 -17.36 -4.35 0.26
C THR A 912 -18.15 -4.77 1.51
N GLY A 913 -19.45 -5.03 1.38
CA GLY A 913 -20.25 -5.66 2.43
C GLY A 913 -19.80 -7.09 2.79
N ILE A 914 -19.24 -7.84 1.84
CA ILE A 914 -18.68 -9.19 2.07
C ILE A 914 -17.41 -9.08 2.92
N TYR A 915 -16.55 -8.10 2.64
CA TYR A 915 -15.35 -7.82 3.43
C TYR A 915 -15.70 -7.58 4.90
N ALA A 916 -16.73 -6.79 5.14
CA ALA A 916 -17.25 -6.51 6.47
C ALA A 916 -17.76 -7.76 7.21
N SER A 917 -18.24 -8.75 6.45
CA SER A 917 -18.78 -10.00 6.97
C SER A 917 -17.69 -10.93 7.51
N ALA A 918 -16.48 -10.86 6.97
CA ALA A 918 -15.32 -11.56 7.54
C ALA A 918 -15.04 -11.10 8.98
N GLY A 919 -15.14 -9.79 9.24
CA GLY A 919 -15.04 -9.23 10.60
C GLY A 919 -16.17 -9.69 11.51
N LEU A 920 -17.41 -9.74 11.02
CA LEU A 920 -18.56 -10.28 11.78
C LEU A 920 -18.37 -11.75 12.14
N ALA A 921 -17.94 -12.58 11.18
CA ALA A 921 -17.68 -14.01 11.41
C ALA A 921 -16.60 -14.20 12.47
N PHE A 922 -15.51 -13.44 12.38
CA PHE A 922 -14.44 -13.46 13.38
C PHE A 922 -14.95 -13.08 14.79
N LEU A 923 -15.72 -11.99 14.91
CA LEU A 923 -16.33 -11.57 16.19
C LEU A 923 -17.30 -12.63 16.73
N PHE A 924 -18.10 -13.26 15.87
CA PHE A 924 -19.03 -14.32 16.25
C PHE A 924 -18.29 -15.54 16.80
N PHE A 925 -17.34 -16.10 16.06
CA PHE A 925 -16.61 -17.30 16.48
C PHE A 925 -15.76 -17.04 17.73
N LEU A 926 -15.16 -15.86 17.84
CA LEU A 926 -14.43 -15.46 19.04
C LEU A 926 -15.36 -15.37 20.26
N THR A 927 -16.57 -14.84 20.08
CA THR A 927 -17.59 -14.79 21.13
C THR A 927 -18.06 -16.18 21.52
N VAL A 928 -18.27 -17.08 20.55
CA VAL A 928 -18.58 -18.50 20.82
C VAL A 928 -17.45 -19.16 21.60
N TYR A 929 -16.19 -18.93 21.22
CA TYR A 929 -15.01 -19.46 21.92
C TYR A 929 -14.93 -18.96 23.37
N TRP A 930 -15.10 -17.65 23.59
CA TRP A 930 -15.10 -17.07 24.93
C TRP A 930 -16.24 -17.64 25.79
N ARG A 931 -17.45 -17.74 25.22
CA ARG A 931 -18.58 -18.38 25.90
C ARG A 931 -18.30 -19.85 26.21
N ALA A 932 -17.75 -20.62 25.29
CA ALA A 932 -17.41 -22.02 25.54
C ALA A 932 -16.43 -22.14 26.73
N ARG A 933 -15.38 -21.30 26.79
CA ARG A 933 -14.48 -21.25 27.96
C ARG A 933 -15.18 -20.87 29.25
N GLU A 934 -16.11 -19.92 29.22
CA GLU A 934 -16.93 -19.55 30.38
C GLU A 934 -17.76 -20.74 30.88
N TYR A 935 -18.38 -21.51 29.96
CA TYR A 935 -19.21 -22.66 30.29
C TYR A 935 -18.40 -23.85 30.83
N PHE A 936 -17.25 -24.17 30.23
CA PHE A 936 -16.40 -25.28 30.72
C PHE A 936 -15.65 -24.95 32.03
N GLY A 937 -15.60 -23.68 32.43
CA GLY A 937 -15.02 -23.24 33.70
C GLY A 937 -16.02 -23.04 34.85
N ALA A 938 -17.33 -23.19 34.60
CA ALA A 938 -18.38 -22.98 35.61
C ALA A 938 -18.64 -24.24 36.44
N GLU A 939 -18.80 -24.09 37.77
CA GLU A 939 -19.07 -25.21 38.70
C GLU A 939 -20.50 -25.77 38.57
N ASP A 940 -21.43 -24.98 38.03
CA ASP A 940 -22.86 -25.31 37.87
C ASP A 940 -23.09 -26.27 36.69
N ARG A 941 -22.99 -27.58 36.96
CA ARG A 941 -23.06 -28.65 35.96
C ARG A 941 -24.36 -28.69 35.14
N GLU A 942 -25.47 -28.18 35.67
CA GLU A 942 -26.77 -28.22 35.00
C GLU A 942 -26.81 -27.22 33.83
N LYS A 943 -26.23 -26.03 34.02
CA LYS A 943 -26.10 -25.01 32.96
C LYS A 943 -25.08 -25.41 31.89
N VAL A 944 -24.03 -26.15 32.25
CA VAL A 944 -23.06 -26.72 31.30
C VAL A 944 -23.73 -27.72 30.35
N ARG A 945 -24.68 -28.53 30.87
CA ARG A 945 -25.40 -29.55 30.10
C ARG A 945 -26.28 -28.94 28.98
N GLY A 946 -26.85 -27.75 29.20
CA GLY A 946 -27.69 -27.04 28.23
C GLY A 946 -26.93 -26.21 27.18
N PHE A 947 -25.63 -25.99 27.36
CA PHE A 947 -24.83 -25.14 26.45
C PHE A 947 -24.73 -25.71 25.05
N ALA A 948 -24.42 -27.02 24.92
CA ALA A 948 -24.28 -27.67 23.62
C ALA A 948 -25.57 -27.54 22.78
N ARG A 949 -26.74 -27.70 23.40
CA ARG A 949 -28.04 -27.51 22.74
C ARG A 949 -28.26 -26.05 22.32
N LYS A 950 -28.01 -25.08 23.21
CA LYS A 950 -28.15 -23.65 22.89
C LYS A 950 -27.19 -23.22 21.78
N LEU A 951 -25.96 -23.74 21.81
CA LEU A 951 -24.94 -23.51 20.78
C LEU A 951 -25.37 -24.12 19.44
N ALA A 952 -25.85 -25.37 19.42
CA ALA A 952 -26.35 -26.02 18.21
C ALA A 952 -27.51 -25.25 17.58
N ILE A 953 -28.47 -24.79 18.38
CA ILE A 953 -29.57 -23.94 17.90
C ILE A 953 -29.02 -22.62 17.35
N THR A 954 -28.08 -21.97 18.05
CA THR A 954 -27.47 -20.72 17.58
C THR A 954 -26.76 -20.92 16.23
N LEU A 955 -25.96 -21.98 16.09
CA LEU A 955 -25.27 -22.31 14.84
C LEU A 955 -26.26 -22.63 13.72
N GLY A 956 -27.33 -23.39 14.01
CA GLY A 956 -28.40 -23.64 13.05
C GLY A 956 -29.10 -22.36 12.60
N CYS A 957 -29.41 -21.46 13.53
CA CYS A 957 -29.92 -20.12 13.20
C CYS A 957 -28.92 -19.28 12.41
N CYS A 958 -27.61 -19.42 12.66
CA CYS A 958 -26.59 -18.71 11.87
C CYS A 958 -26.59 -19.14 10.39
N VAL A 959 -26.87 -20.40 10.08
CA VAL A 959 -27.04 -20.84 8.68
C VAL A 959 -28.21 -20.09 8.03
N VAL A 960 -29.31 -19.90 8.76
CA VAL A 960 -30.45 -19.12 8.24
C VAL A 960 -30.07 -17.63 8.12
N PHE A 961 -29.54 -17.03 9.18
CA PHE A 961 -29.32 -15.58 9.27
C PHE A 961 -28.15 -15.07 8.43
N PHE A 962 -27.06 -15.83 8.31
CA PHE A 962 -25.83 -15.40 7.63
C PHE A 962 -25.55 -16.15 6.33
N VAL A 963 -26.41 -17.10 5.93
CA VAL A 963 -26.30 -17.76 4.61
C VAL A 963 -27.61 -17.63 3.85
N ALA A 964 -28.71 -18.22 4.34
CA ALA A 964 -29.96 -18.26 3.58
C ALA A 964 -30.56 -16.85 3.35
N VAL A 965 -30.73 -16.05 4.40
CA VAL A 965 -31.32 -14.70 4.31
C VAL A 965 -30.50 -13.78 3.39
N PRO A 966 -29.17 -13.64 3.55
CA PRO A 966 -28.34 -12.86 2.64
C PRO A 966 -28.40 -13.32 1.19
N LEU A 967 -28.36 -14.63 0.92
CA LEU A 967 -28.44 -15.16 -0.43
C LEU A 967 -29.80 -14.88 -1.09
N VAL A 968 -30.90 -14.98 -0.34
CA VAL A 968 -32.24 -14.63 -0.85
C VAL A 968 -32.31 -13.14 -1.18
N ILE A 969 -31.83 -12.27 -0.30
CA ILE A 969 -31.81 -10.82 -0.55
C ILE A 969 -30.94 -10.49 -1.77
N TYR A 970 -29.75 -11.10 -1.84
CA TYR A 970 -28.83 -10.93 -2.95
C TYR A 970 -29.47 -11.36 -4.27
N TYR A 971 -30.05 -12.56 -4.33
CA TYR A 971 -30.74 -13.07 -5.51
C TYR A 971 -31.92 -12.19 -5.93
N CYS A 972 -32.80 -11.82 -4.99
CA CYS A 972 -33.96 -10.99 -5.27
C CYS A 972 -33.58 -9.57 -5.72
N SER A 973 -32.40 -9.06 -5.32
CA SER A 973 -31.96 -7.74 -5.76
C SER A 973 -31.78 -7.63 -7.29
N TYR A 974 -31.48 -8.74 -7.98
CA TYR A 974 -31.30 -8.81 -9.44
C TYR A 974 -32.61 -8.82 -10.24
N TYR A 975 -33.78 -8.75 -9.60
CA TYR A 975 -35.07 -8.77 -10.29
C TYR A 975 -35.17 -7.74 -11.43
N TRP A 976 -34.86 -6.47 -11.14
CA TRP A 976 -34.94 -5.38 -12.12
C TRP A 976 -33.88 -5.48 -13.21
N GLN A 977 -32.64 -5.85 -12.83
CA GLN A 977 -31.53 -6.06 -13.76
C GLN A 977 -31.84 -7.14 -14.81
N MET A 978 -32.60 -8.18 -14.42
CA MET A 978 -32.88 -9.34 -15.27
C MET A 978 -34.17 -9.23 -16.08
N LEU A 979 -34.99 -8.20 -15.82
CA LEU A 979 -36.28 -7.99 -16.48
C LEU A 979 -36.15 -7.90 -18.02
N PRO A 980 -35.21 -7.12 -18.60
CA PRO A 980 -35.06 -6.99 -20.06
C PRO A 980 -34.67 -8.31 -20.73
N SER A 981 -34.00 -9.20 -20.00
CA SER A 981 -33.52 -10.49 -20.50
C SER A 981 -34.55 -11.62 -20.31
N GLY A 982 -35.82 -11.32 -20.02
CA GLY A 982 -36.87 -12.32 -19.82
C GLY A 982 -36.99 -12.84 -18.38
N GLY A 983 -36.63 -12.01 -17.39
CA GLY A 983 -36.89 -12.27 -15.98
C GLY A 983 -35.82 -13.06 -15.22
N LEU A 984 -36.01 -13.12 -13.90
CA LEU A 984 -35.06 -13.63 -12.91
C LEU A 984 -34.97 -15.17 -12.92
N THR A 985 -33.77 -15.70 -13.20
CA THR A 985 -33.47 -17.14 -13.08
C THR A 985 -32.13 -17.33 -12.35
N VAL A 986 -31.96 -18.48 -11.68
CA VAL A 986 -30.72 -18.78 -10.93
C VAL A 986 -29.51 -18.80 -11.87
N GLN A 987 -29.64 -19.42 -13.05
CA GLN A 987 -28.55 -19.52 -14.01
C GLN A 987 -28.05 -18.14 -14.46
N LYS A 988 -28.95 -17.22 -14.85
CA LYS A 988 -28.57 -15.86 -15.28
C LYS A 988 -27.86 -15.06 -14.20
N VAL A 989 -28.31 -15.18 -12.94
CA VAL A 989 -27.66 -14.51 -11.82
C VAL A 989 -26.25 -15.06 -11.61
N LEU A 990 -26.06 -16.38 -11.69
CA LEU A 990 -24.75 -17.03 -11.59
C LEU A 990 -23.83 -16.63 -12.74
N ASP A 991 -24.33 -16.66 -13.98
CA ASP A 991 -23.56 -16.24 -15.16
C ASP A 991 -23.10 -14.79 -14.99
N LEU A 992 -23.98 -13.89 -14.55
CA LEU A 992 -23.62 -12.51 -14.26
C LEU A 992 -22.59 -12.40 -13.11
N GLN A 993 -22.65 -13.24 -12.06
CA GLN A 993 -21.63 -13.22 -11.01
C GLN A 993 -20.25 -13.61 -11.56
N ILE A 994 -20.19 -14.60 -12.45
CA ILE A 994 -18.95 -15.01 -13.10
C ILE A 994 -18.42 -13.85 -13.96
N THR A 995 -19.28 -13.21 -14.75
CA THR A 995 -18.89 -12.06 -15.56
C THR A 995 -18.41 -10.89 -14.69
N MET A 996 -19.11 -10.57 -13.60
CA MET A 996 -18.70 -9.53 -12.64
C MET A 996 -17.34 -9.86 -12.01
N PHE A 997 -17.12 -11.11 -11.61
CA PHE A 997 -15.87 -11.53 -11.00
C PHE A 997 -14.70 -11.40 -11.99
N ASN A 998 -14.87 -11.92 -13.21
CA ASN A 998 -13.85 -11.84 -14.26
C ASN A 998 -13.56 -10.38 -14.62
N TYR A 999 -14.60 -9.54 -14.73
CA TYR A 999 -14.42 -8.10 -14.95
C TYR A 999 -13.53 -7.47 -13.88
N HIS A 1000 -13.76 -7.73 -12.59
CA HIS A 1000 -12.94 -7.14 -11.52
C HIS A 1000 -11.54 -7.77 -11.42
N ASN A 1001 -11.38 -9.03 -11.84
CA ASN A 1001 -10.09 -9.74 -11.85
C ASN A 1001 -9.18 -9.27 -13.00
N ASP A 1002 -9.77 -9.04 -14.17
CA ASP A 1002 -9.05 -8.75 -15.42
C ASP A 1002 -9.01 -7.23 -15.72
N LEU A 1003 -9.45 -6.38 -14.77
CA LEU A 1003 -9.49 -4.93 -14.96
C LEU A 1003 -8.09 -4.31 -14.89
N GLU A 1004 -7.48 -4.12 -16.04
CA GLU A 1004 -6.29 -3.29 -16.23
C GLU A 1004 -6.69 -1.90 -16.73
N ALA A 1005 -6.59 -0.90 -15.85
CA ALA A 1005 -6.92 0.48 -16.20
C ALA A 1005 -5.96 1.45 -15.51
N THR A 1006 -5.46 2.44 -16.26
CA THR A 1006 -4.72 3.57 -15.72
C THR A 1006 -5.67 4.75 -15.52
N HIS A 1007 -5.64 5.38 -14.35
CA HIS A 1007 -6.45 6.57 -14.05
C HIS A 1007 -5.61 7.62 -13.31
N SER A 1008 -5.69 8.87 -13.76
CA SER A 1008 -4.90 9.99 -13.23
C SER A 1008 -5.21 10.37 -11.78
N PHE A 1009 -6.28 9.83 -11.19
CA PHE A 1009 -6.63 9.99 -9.78
C PHE A 1009 -6.65 8.66 -9.00
N ALA A 1010 -6.09 7.59 -9.57
CA ALA A 1010 -5.89 6.33 -8.86
C ALA A 1010 -4.98 6.53 -7.65
N SER A 1011 -5.36 5.96 -6.50
CA SER A 1011 -4.57 6.02 -5.27
C SER A 1011 -4.56 4.68 -4.55
N PRO A 1012 -3.37 4.12 -4.24
CA PRO A 1012 -3.26 2.86 -3.52
C PRO A 1012 -3.67 3.00 -2.06
N TRP A 1013 -4.01 1.87 -1.44
CA TRP A 1013 -4.61 1.78 -0.11
C TRP A 1013 -3.84 2.51 1.01
N TYR A 1014 -2.50 2.58 0.93
CA TYR A 1014 -1.65 3.23 1.94
C TYR A 1014 -1.68 4.76 1.90
N GLU A 1015 -2.10 5.35 0.78
CA GLU A 1015 -2.22 6.81 0.62
C GLU A 1015 -3.46 7.37 1.31
N TRP A 1016 -4.51 6.56 1.47
CA TRP A 1016 -5.82 7.04 1.92
C TRP A 1016 -5.80 7.62 3.33
N PRO A 1017 -5.25 6.96 4.38
CA PRO A 1017 -5.30 7.50 5.74
C PRO A 1017 -4.60 8.85 5.91
N LEU A 1018 -3.66 9.17 5.01
CA LEU A 1018 -2.90 10.41 5.01
C LEU A 1018 -3.48 11.47 4.07
N ILE A 1019 -4.48 11.13 3.25
CA ILE A 1019 -5.07 12.01 2.25
C ILE A 1019 -3.99 12.47 1.26
N VAL A 1020 -3.14 11.55 0.81
CA VAL A 1020 -2.09 11.90 -0.16
C VAL A 1020 -2.72 12.30 -1.48
N ARG A 1021 -3.60 11.45 -2.04
CA ARG A 1021 -4.24 11.72 -3.33
C ARG A 1021 -5.76 11.67 -3.24
N PRO A 1022 -6.40 12.83 -3.00
CA PRO A 1022 -7.84 13.00 -3.13
C PRO A 1022 -8.35 12.68 -4.54
N MET A 1023 -9.64 12.37 -4.61
CA MET A 1023 -10.32 12.12 -5.88
C MET A 1023 -11.04 13.37 -6.35
N TRP A 1024 -11.00 13.66 -7.65
CA TRP A 1024 -11.69 14.80 -8.25
C TRP A 1024 -12.98 14.34 -8.94
N TYR A 1025 -14.14 14.79 -8.46
CA TYR A 1025 -15.45 14.39 -9.00
C TYR A 1025 -15.99 15.35 -10.06
N TYR A 1026 -15.72 16.65 -9.92
CA TYR A 1026 -16.29 17.65 -10.81
C TYR A 1026 -15.38 18.87 -10.98
N SER A 1027 -15.26 19.32 -12.23
CA SER A 1027 -14.68 20.60 -12.62
C SER A 1027 -15.72 21.44 -13.36
N GLY A 1028 -15.96 22.65 -12.87
CA GLY A 1028 -16.80 23.65 -13.53
C GLY A 1028 -16.02 24.87 -14.03
N ALA A 1029 -14.69 24.81 -14.04
CA ALA A 1029 -13.84 25.94 -14.40
C ALA A 1029 -14.14 26.47 -15.81
N ASP A 1030 -14.49 25.57 -16.75
CA ASP A 1030 -14.77 25.94 -18.15
C ASP A 1030 -16.08 26.72 -18.34
N PHE A 1031 -16.96 26.72 -17.33
CA PHE A 1031 -18.26 27.41 -17.35
C PHE A 1031 -18.28 28.65 -16.45
N MET A 1032 -17.11 29.10 -15.99
CA MET A 1032 -16.96 30.18 -15.00
C MET A 1032 -15.99 31.24 -15.51
N PRO A 1033 -16.06 32.48 -14.98
CA PRO A 1033 -15.01 33.48 -15.17
C PRO A 1033 -13.63 32.95 -14.75
N ALA A 1034 -12.57 33.41 -15.41
CA ALA A 1034 -11.21 32.88 -15.23
C ALA A 1034 -10.64 32.98 -13.79
N ASP A 1035 -11.18 33.89 -12.97
CA ASP A 1035 -10.81 34.10 -11.58
C ASP A 1035 -11.63 33.27 -10.59
N MET A 1036 -12.63 32.52 -11.05
CA MET A 1036 -13.47 31.63 -10.25
C MET A 1036 -13.24 30.16 -10.60
N VAL A 1037 -13.57 29.29 -9.65
CA VAL A 1037 -13.59 27.84 -9.83
C VAL A 1037 -14.77 27.24 -9.08
N SER A 1038 -15.37 26.21 -9.68
CA SER A 1038 -16.36 25.35 -9.04
C SER A 1038 -15.81 23.92 -9.12
N SER A 1039 -15.53 23.31 -7.98
CA SER A 1039 -14.88 21.99 -7.92
C SER A 1039 -15.52 21.13 -6.84
N ILE A 1040 -15.61 19.82 -7.09
CA ILE A 1040 -15.98 18.82 -6.07
C ILE A 1040 -14.82 17.85 -5.95
N SER A 1041 -14.09 17.94 -4.83
CA SER A 1041 -13.08 16.98 -4.42
C SER A 1041 -13.67 16.03 -3.39
N CYS A 1042 -13.15 14.80 -3.34
CA CYS A 1042 -13.50 13.80 -2.35
C CYS A 1042 -12.26 13.47 -1.54
N MET A 1043 -12.26 13.94 -0.29
CA MET A 1043 -11.21 13.68 0.70
C MET A 1043 -11.78 13.60 2.12
N GLY A 1044 -10.99 13.07 3.03
CA GLY A 1044 -11.30 13.10 4.45
C GLY A 1044 -11.17 14.49 5.06
N ASN A 1045 -11.81 14.71 6.21
CA ASN A 1045 -11.45 15.88 7.04
C ASN A 1045 -10.10 15.60 7.74
N PRO A 1046 -9.02 16.36 7.50
CA PRO A 1046 -7.70 16.08 8.07
C PRO A 1046 -7.70 16.02 9.60
N ALA A 1047 -8.51 16.86 10.27
CA ALA A 1047 -8.64 16.80 11.72
C ALA A 1047 -9.25 15.48 12.19
N VAL A 1048 -10.19 14.90 11.44
CA VAL A 1048 -10.81 13.60 11.76
C VAL A 1048 -9.89 12.45 11.39
N TRP A 1049 -9.32 12.45 10.19
CA TRP A 1049 -8.58 11.32 9.66
C TRP A 1049 -7.21 11.16 10.30
N TRP A 1050 -6.43 12.24 10.44
CA TRP A 1050 -5.09 12.14 11.02
C TRP A 1050 -5.14 11.87 12.52
N THR A 1051 -6.07 12.49 13.26
CA THR A 1051 -6.27 12.14 14.67
C THR A 1051 -6.88 10.76 14.82
N GLY A 1052 -7.75 10.35 13.90
CA GLY A 1052 -8.29 9.01 13.79
C GLY A 1052 -7.22 7.94 13.59
N LEU A 1053 -6.27 8.18 12.68
CA LEU A 1053 -5.14 7.29 12.42
C LEU A 1053 -4.25 7.19 13.65
N ALA A 1054 -3.89 8.31 14.26
CA ALA A 1054 -3.14 8.33 15.51
C ALA A 1054 -3.89 7.59 16.63
N ALA A 1055 -5.21 7.79 16.74
CA ALA A 1055 -6.04 7.12 17.73
C ALA A 1055 -6.16 5.63 17.48
N LEU A 1056 -6.21 5.20 16.22
CA LEU A 1056 -6.20 3.79 15.82
C LEU A 1056 -4.86 3.15 16.19
N ILE A 1057 -3.73 3.80 15.88
CA ILE A 1057 -2.39 3.33 16.30
C ILE A 1057 -2.33 3.20 17.82
N VAL A 1058 -2.84 4.18 18.57
CA VAL A 1058 -2.92 4.11 20.04
C VAL A 1058 -3.82 2.95 20.48
N CYS A 1059 -4.97 2.74 19.83
CA CYS A 1059 -5.86 1.62 20.14
C CYS A 1059 -5.19 0.27 19.87
N LEU A 1060 -4.53 0.09 18.73
CA LEU A 1060 -3.78 -1.13 18.38
C LEU A 1060 -2.62 -1.36 19.34
N TRP A 1061 -1.83 -0.32 19.61
CA TRP A 1061 -0.76 -0.36 20.61
C TRP A 1061 -1.30 -0.74 21.98
N ARG A 1062 -2.48 -0.24 22.38
CA ARG A 1062 -3.12 -0.56 23.65
C ARG A 1062 -3.71 -1.96 23.70
N LEU A 1063 -4.30 -2.43 22.61
CA LEU A 1063 -4.79 -3.81 22.49
C LEU A 1063 -3.64 -4.81 22.62
N ALA A 1064 -2.48 -4.45 22.08
CA ALA A 1064 -1.25 -5.14 22.40
C ALA A 1064 -0.90 -4.93 23.88
N ALA A 1065 -0.55 -3.70 24.28
CA ALA A 1065 0.06 -3.26 25.55
C ALA A 1065 -0.70 -3.66 26.82
N GLU A 1066 -2.03 -3.59 26.80
CA GLU A 1066 -2.85 -3.70 28.00
C GLU A 1066 -3.15 -5.15 28.38
N ARG A 1067 -3.20 -5.40 29.69
CA ARG A 1067 -3.45 -6.71 30.29
C ARG A 1067 -4.91 -7.13 30.17
N LYS A 1068 -5.86 -6.19 30.28
CA LYS A 1068 -7.30 -6.38 30.08
C LYS A 1068 -7.67 -5.76 28.74
N VAL A 1069 -7.84 -6.59 27.73
CA VAL A 1069 -8.24 -6.14 26.39
C VAL A 1069 -9.58 -5.44 26.50
N ASN A 1070 -9.62 -4.15 26.19
CA ASN A 1070 -10.89 -3.44 26.04
C ASN A 1070 -11.62 -4.05 24.83
N GLN A 1071 -12.69 -4.80 25.12
CA GLN A 1071 -13.47 -5.50 24.11
C GLN A 1071 -14.02 -4.56 23.04
N GLY A 1072 -14.36 -3.32 23.42
CA GLY A 1072 -14.83 -2.31 22.47
C GLY A 1072 -13.73 -1.85 21.50
N MET A 1073 -12.52 -1.58 22.00
CA MET A 1073 -11.37 -1.25 21.14
C MET A 1073 -11.05 -2.40 20.19
N PHE A 1074 -11.16 -3.65 20.67
CA PHE A 1074 -10.89 -4.83 19.86
C PHE A 1074 -11.90 -4.98 18.71
N ILE A 1075 -13.18 -4.78 18.99
CA ILE A 1075 -14.23 -4.77 17.99
C ILE A 1075 -13.96 -3.69 16.93
N VAL A 1076 -13.58 -2.48 17.34
CA VAL A 1076 -13.25 -1.39 16.42
C VAL A 1076 -12.07 -1.75 15.53
N ALA A 1077 -11.01 -2.34 16.09
CA ALA A 1077 -9.86 -2.79 15.33
C ALA A 1077 -10.23 -3.87 14.30
N VAL A 1078 -11.08 -4.84 14.68
CA VAL A 1078 -11.59 -5.87 13.75
C VAL A 1078 -12.45 -5.24 12.65
N GLY A 1079 -13.34 -4.31 13.02
CA GLY A 1079 -14.20 -3.58 12.08
C GLY A 1079 -13.37 -2.83 11.04
N PHE A 1080 -12.42 -2.02 11.50
CA PHE A 1080 -11.49 -1.30 10.63
C PHE A 1080 -10.68 -2.26 9.74
N ALA A 1081 -10.05 -3.29 10.34
CA ALA A 1081 -9.25 -4.26 9.60
C ALA A 1081 -10.05 -4.99 8.53
N SER A 1082 -11.32 -5.33 8.81
CA SER A 1082 -12.19 -5.99 7.83
C SER A 1082 -12.51 -5.11 6.61
N GLN A 1083 -12.47 -3.79 6.76
CA GLN A 1083 -12.73 -2.84 5.67
C GLN A 1083 -11.47 -2.42 4.94
N TYR A 1084 -10.33 -2.42 5.64
CA TYR A 1084 -9.07 -1.90 5.11
C TYR A 1084 -8.17 -2.98 4.52
N LEU A 1085 -8.00 -4.12 5.21
CA LEU A 1085 -7.03 -5.15 4.80
C LEU A 1085 -7.32 -5.81 3.44
N PRO A 1086 -8.57 -6.04 3.01
CA PRO A 1086 -8.81 -6.62 1.69
C PRO A 1086 -8.24 -5.79 0.55
N TRP A 1087 -8.20 -4.46 0.68
CA TRP A 1087 -7.60 -3.57 -0.32
C TRP A 1087 -6.08 -3.70 -0.43
N VAL A 1088 -5.43 -4.29 0.58
CA VAL A 1088 -4.00 -4.62 0.55
C VAL A 1088 -3.72 -5.83 -0.32
N LEU A 1089 -4.72 -6.51 -0.87
CA LEU A 1089 -4.55 -7.70 -1.72
C LEU A 1089 -5.12 -7.48 -3.14
N ILE A 1090 -5.56 -6.26 -3.44
CA ILE A 1090 -6.27 -5.92 -4.68
C ILE A 1090 -5.34 -5.09 -5.54
N SER A 1091 -4.85 -5.69 -6.63
CA SER A 1091 -3.87 -5.08 -7.55
C SER A 1091 -4.49 -4.12 -8.58
N ARG A 1092 -5.81 -4.20 -8.82
CA ARG A 1092 -6.49 -3.32 -9.79
C ARG A 1092 -6.47 -1.85 -9.37
N CYS A 1093 -6.81 -0.96 -10.30
CA CYS A 1093 -6.96 0.47 -10.03
C CYS A 1093 -7.93 0.75 -8.86
N THR A 1094 -7.46 1.45 -7.82
CA THR A 1094 -8.23 1.80 -6.62
C THR A 1094 -8.19 3.29 -6.33
N PHE A 1095 -9.08 3.74 -5.44
CA PHE A 1095 -9.38 5.15 -5.20
C PHE A 1095 -9.69 5.41 -3.73
N ILE A 1096 -9.43 6.63 -3.27
CA ILE A 1096 -9.58 7.03 -1.86
C ILE A 1096 -10.99 6.79 -1.28
N TYR A 1097 -12.05 6.88 -2.09
CA TYR A 1097 -13.41 6.67 -1.60
C TYR A 1097 -13.68 5.23 -1.12
N HIS A 1098 -12.85 4.25 -1.50
CA HIS A 1098 -12.91 2.90 -0.94
C HIS A 1098 -12.62 2.87 0.56
N TYR A 1099 -11.93 3.89 1.08
CA TYR A 1099 -11.67 4.07 2.50
C TYR A 1099 -12.92 4.49 3.29
N PHE A 1100 -13.99 4.94 2.62
CA PHE A 1100 -15.20 5.47 3.28
C PHE A 1100 -15.81 4.50 4.31
N ALA A 1101 -15.84 3.20 4.00
CA ALA A 1101 -16.35 2.18 4.93
C ALA A 1101 -15.49 2.01 6.21
N SER A 1102 -14.23 2.45 6.18
CA SER A 1102 -13.30 2.41 7.32
C SER A 1102 -13.48 3.62 8.27
N VAL A 1103 -14.00 4.74 7.77
CA VAL A 1103 -14.12 6.02 8.50
C VAL A 1103 -14.95 5.90 9.80
N PRO A 1104 -16.11 5.20 9.84
CA PRO A 1104 -16.85 5.03 11.10
C PRO A 1104 -16.00 4.36 12.20
N PHE A 1105 -15.21 3.34 11.86
CA PHE A 1105 -14.34 2.66 12.82
C PHE A 1105 -13.16 3.53 13.24
N LEU A 1106 -12.64 4.35 12.32
CA LEU A 1106 -11.61 5.35 12.61
C LEU A 1106 -12.09 6.36 13.67
N ILE A 1107 -13.30 6.91 13.52
CA ILE A 1107 -13.90 7.83 14.50
C ILE A 1107 -14.15 7.11 15.84
N LEU A 1108 -14.59 5.86 15.84
CA LEU A 1108 -14.73 5.08 17.08
C LEU A 1108 -13.38 4.89 17.81
N ALA A 1109 -12.25 4.81 17.11
CA ALA A 1109 -10.93 4.78 17.74
C ALA A 1109 -10.62 6.09 18.48
N ILE A 1110 -10.96 7.25 17.91
CA ILE A 1110 -10.87 8.56 18.57
C ILE A 1110 -11.64 8.56 19.89
N VAL A 1111 -12.89 8.08 19.83
CA VAL A 1111 -13.79 8.00 21.00
C VAL A 1111 -13.14 7.22 22.15
N PHE A 1112 -12.46 6.11 21.85
CA PHE A 1112 -11.77 5.29 22.85
C PHE A 1112 -10.54 5.97 23.45
N VAL A 1113 -9.82 6.80 22.68
CA VAL A 1113 -8.73 7.63 23.21
C VAL A 1113 -9.29 8.74 24.10
N LEU A 1114 -10.35 9.42 23.68
CA LEU A 1114 -11.02 10.46 24.48
C LEU A 1114 -11.60 9.90 25.79
N GLU A 1115 -12.17 8.70 25.77
CA GLU A 1115 -12.64 8.00 26.97
C GLU A 1115 -11.50 7.85 27.99
N ARG A 1116 -10.29 7.48 27.55
CA ARG A 1116 -9.13 7.37 28.43
C ARG A 1116 -8.62 8.71 28.93
N ILE A 1117 -8.55 9.74 28.07
CA ILE A 1117 -8.16 11.09 28.47
C ILE A 1117 -9.08 11.54 29.61
N ARG A 1118 -10.39 11.32 29.45
CA ARG A 1118 -11.37 11.64 30.48
C ARG A 1118 -11.17 10.87 31.77
N ALA A 1119 -10.91 9.57 31.68
CA ALA A 1119 -10.71 8.73 32.85
C ALA A 1119 -9.52 9.20 33.71
N ARG A 1120 -8.58 9.94 33.12
CA ARG A 1120 -7.45 10.58 33.81
C ARG A 1120 -7.78 12.01 34.26
N ASP A 1121 -8.30 12.82 33.36
CA ASP A 1121 -8.62 14.22 33.62
C ASP A 1121 -9.83 14.71 32.78
N ALA A 1122 -10.87 15.14 33.49
CA ALA A 1122 -12.08 15.67 32.88
C ALA A 1122 -11.86 17.03 32.18
N ARG A 1123 -10.92 17.87 32.64
CA ARG A 1123 -10.59 19.15 32.00
C ARG A 1123 -9.83 18.91 30.70
N ALA A 1124 -8.81 18.05 30.72
CA ALA A 1124 -8.11 17.64 29.51
C ALA A 1124 -9.06 17.02 28.47
N PHE A 1125 -10.02 16.20 28.89
CA PHE A 1125 -11.06 15.67 27.99
C PHE A 1125 -11.89 16.77 27.35
N LYS A 1126 -12.41 17.72 28.14
CA LYS A 1126 -13.20 18.85 27.61
C LYS A 1126 -12.37 19.66 26.62
N GLY A 1127 -11.14 20.02 26.98
CA GLY A 1127 -10.23 20.76 26.10
C GLY A 1127 -9.96 20.03 24.79
N ALA A 1128 -9.58 18.75 24.86
CA ALA A 1128 -9.29 17.93 23.69
C ALA A 1128 -10.53 17.72 22.80
N SER A 1129 -11.70 17.49 23.38
CA SER A 1129 -12.95 17.31 22.63
C SER A 1129 -13.41 18.59 21.95
N ILE A 1130 -13.37 19.73 22.65
CA ILE A 1130 -13.72 21.03 22.08
C ILE A 1130 -12.74 21.38 20.96
N PHE A 1131 -11.44 21.24 21.19
CA PHE A 1131 -10.41 21.50 20.18
C PHE A 1131 -10.63 20.65 18.94
N LEU A 1132 -10.82 19.33 19.10
CA LEU A 1132 -10.99 18.43 17.97
C LEU A 1132 -12.27 18.75 17.16
N VAL A 1133 -13.40 18.96 17.84
CA VAL A 1133 -14.66 19.29 17.15
C VAL A 1133 -14.58 20.66 16.48
N ALA A 1134 -13.95 21.65 17.13
CA ALA A 1134 -13.75 22.98 16.55
C ALA A 1134 -12.81 22.92 15.34
N ALA A 1135 -11.70 22.19 15.43
CA ALA A 1135 -10.78 21.98 14.32
C ALA A 1135 -11.48 21.28 13.14
N ALA A 1136 -12.24 20.22 13.40
CA ALA A 1136 -13.04 19.55 12.38
C ALA A 1136 -14.06 20.50 11.74
N ALA A 1137 -14.75 21.32 12.54
CA ALA A 1137 -15.74 22.27 12.03
C ALA A 1137 -15.11 23.39 11.19
N VAL A 1138 -13.97 23.95 11.62
CA VAL A 1138 -13.23 24.96 10.88
C VAL A 1138 -12.73 24.39 9.56
N LEU A 1139 -12.10 23.21 9.58
CA LEU A 1139 -11.62 22.58 8.34
C LEU A 1139 -12.76 22.21 7.41
N PHE A 1140 -13.87 21.69 7.93
CA PHE A 1140 -15.06 21.43 7.13
C PHE A 1140 -15.56 22.72 6.47
N ALA A 1141 -15.68 23.82 7.21
CA ALA A 1141 -16.12 25.10 6.67
C ALA A 1141 -15.13 25.69 5.64
N MET A 1142 -13.83 25.49 5.84
CA MET A 1142 -12.80 25.91 4.89
C MET A 1142 -12.87 25.12 3.58
N PHE A 1143 -12.97 23.79 3.65
CA PHE A 1143 -13.03 22.94 2.47
C PHE A 1143 -14.42 22.90 1.83
N TYR A 1144 -15.49 23.30 2.54
CA TYR A 1144 -16.87 23.24 2.07
C TYR A 1144 -17.07 23.70 0.62
N PRO A 1145 -16.50 24.83 0.14
CA PRO A 1145 -16.69 25.23 -1.25
C PRO A 1145 -16.15 24.21 -2.28
N LEU A 1146 -15.02 23.58 -1.99
CA LEU A 1146 -14.38 22.56 -2.83
C LEU A 1146 -14.98 21.16 -2.65
N GLU A 1147 -15.80 20.94 -1.62
CA GLU A 1147 -16.49 19.68 -1.36
C GLU A 1147 -17.96 19.76 -1.84
N SER A 1148 -18.57 20.95 -1.86
CA SER A 1148 -19.97 21.14 -2.25
C SER A 1148 -20.16 21.58 -3.70
N GLY A 1149 -19.10 21.98 -4.40
CA GLY A 1149 -19.19 22.60 -5.73
C GLY A 1149 -19.62 24.07 -5.67
N MET A 1150 -19.49 24.75 -4.52
CA MET A 1150 -19.84 26.18 -4.44
C MET A 1150 -18.79 27.00 -5.21
N PRO A 1151 -19.19 27.89 -6.14
CA PRO A 1151 -18.26 28.76 -6.84
C PRO A 1151 -17.49 29.65 -5.87
N VAL A 1152 -16.17 29.72 -6.07
CA VAL A 1152 -15.24 30.43 -5.19
C VAL A 1152 -14.08 30.99 -6.00
N ALA A 1153 -13.45 32.07 -5.51
CA ALA A 1153 -12.26 32.63 -6.13
C ALA A 1153 -11.15 31.57 -6.24
N ARG A 1154 -10.52 31.46 -7.41
CA ARG A 1154 -9.41 30.54 -7.68
C ARG A 1154 -8.27 30.72 -6.69
N SER A 1155 -8.00 31.96 -6.23
CA SER A 1155 -7.00 32.25 -5.21
C SER A 1155 -7.28 31.59 -3.86
N TYR A 1156 -8.55 31.53 -3.44
CA TYR A 1156 -8.96 30.84 -2.22
C TYR A 1156 -8.80 29.33 -2.36
N ALA A 1157 -9.21 28.78 -3.50
CA ALA A 1157 -9.04 27.36 -3.79
C ALA A 1157 -7.55 26.98 -3.71
N MET A 1158 -6.67 27.74 -4.38
CA MET A 1158 -5.21 27.54 -4.32
C MET A 1158 -4.62 27.64 -2.91
N LEU A 1159 -5.20 28.44 -2.00
CA LEU A 1159 -4.74 28.51 -0.60
C LEU A 1159 -5.03 27.21 0.19
N LEU A 1160 -6.03 26.44 -0.22
CA LEU A 1160 -6.36 25.14 0.38
C LEU A 1160 -5.53 23.99 -0.20
N ARG A 1161 -4.67 24.27 -1.18
CA ARG A 1161 -3.70 23.32 -1.73
C ARG A 1161 -2.50 23.15 -0.79
N TRP A 1162 -2.70 22.43 0.32
CA TRP A 1162 -1.64 22.22 1.32
C TRP A 1162 -0.47 21.38 0.81
N PHE A 1163 -0.71 20.56 -0.20
CA PHE A 1163 0.30 19.71 -0.82
C PHE A 1163 0.35 19.92 -2.33
N ASN A 1164 1.55 19.89 -2.91
CA ASN A 1164 1.77 20.12 -4.33
C ASN A 1164 1.09 19.07 -5.23
N TRP A 1165 0.78 17.89 -4.69
CA TRP A 1165 0.08 16.82 -5.39
C TRP A 1165 -1.45 16.87 -5.27
N TYR A 1166 -2.00 17.79 -4.45
CA TYR A 1166 -3.44 18.02 -4.40
C TYR A 1166 -3.85 18.92 -5.56
N ASN A 1167 -4.41 18.34 -6.62
CA ASN A 1167 -4.88 19.04 -7.80
C ASN A 1167 -6.42 18.90 -7.88
N PHE A 1168 -7.13 20.01 -8.02
CA PHE A 1168 -8.60 20.12 -8.12
C PHE A 1168 -9.00 21.27 -9.03
#